data_AF-A0A4R4UZ43-F1
#
_entry.id   AF-A0A4R4UZ43-F1
#
_cell.length_a   1.000
_cell.length_b   1.000
_cell.length_c   1.000
_cell.angle_alpha   90.00
_cell.angle_beta   90.00
_cell.angle_gamma   90.00
#
_symmetry.space_group_name_H-M   'P 1'
#
loop_
_entity.id
_entity.type
_entity.pdbx_description
1 polymer ?
#
loop_
_entity_poly.entity_id
_entity_poly.type
_entity_poly.pdbx_seq_one_letter_code
_entity_poly.pdbx_strand_id
1 'polypeptide(L)'
;MLSGQEDSRRTDDPSADNGTDRSRPSARRLKLFASALGVLGTVLALAVPFLPVNHDITTLKWPTAEGTKSVSAPLVGYSPLWLNAEVPCVSARSLDARTNGAAVLLSTNPPSSDYGKLTGLTLQVDNGQLTLLTKGQQVGTAAIPAGDCSISLRSDGYGSTASVGDQSIANLRGDQRPQLTGVYSDIDDHLDDVRGLSFEARVDTRYESQATSLKLAVIALTVLAFIGSVFCLRRLDVRAGRRPPKWLAIGWWKPTFRDVAVIGSLLVWWVIGAMTSDDGYILNIARARESFGYVSNYYRWFGVPEAPFGWFYEVYSVWVQVSTATPWVRLPALLMGIVSWLLISREVLPRLGQQVRRSNAAGWAAAAVFLAFWLPYNNGLRPEPVVVLFSLLALCAVERAVATDRLMPAALGLVVAALSVGANPHGMVSVLPFVAALKPLFRLLRKRALEFGWLPVLAPIASSGFVILTLVFADQTWQSVMDATDLRTDIGPSQSWYEELSRYNLLFSPTADGSMTRRFPVLLVILCLATCAVVLLRRGRIRGAALGPSRRLLAISAMSFGVLVLTPTKWSHHFGILAATGGALAALTALATSTTVLRSKRNRAAFFAGLMVILAFAATGPNAWWYVSGWGVPWYNMPPQLKGRHLSTMLLIVAFIALVVAFIEHLRIDEHNPKVVDERFNREEGRSRALRMGTAPLSILCALLVLFELANFGKVIQKQWGSYSLGADNIKQIVGTSCGLSDYIYVETNPQSGMLRVAGEQPATAAPSEDEDIGVPPKRLKDKEDADQYMRAKLSGFNQPGLPPGDGTDPQEPNWKPPHQFGNDNAPVWGSYDAAAVGTGELRTQWYDLPERAQRGEVPVVLSLAGAELGANSVALEFGHDTPNGFLITERKYVVQREGVPYWRDFRYTLGGKSEGATKMRVVAVDNALGPNGWVAVSAPRAPQLVNMTDFVGDQPAFVEWTAALVHPCLQLPRVQHGVAEIPKFRVAAGAEVRDIGQGWSSPDSGGPFGWLNVATSMRELPTYMKNNIHRDWGSLYAVDPYDADAVPAQTAMDVHTETHWGNWTPGPLPKSLQLPGDVPSSDDRNDVKGFEAPEEGGQ
;
A
#
# COMPACT_ATOMS: atom_id res chain seq x y z
N MET A 1 -77.16 -37.09 57.17
CA MET A 1 -78.48 -36.91 56.52
C MET A 1 -78.68 -35.40 56.34
N LEU A 2 -78.93 -34.97 55.11
CA LEU A 2 -79.59 -33.70 54.70
C LEU A 2 -79.04 -32.33 55.14
N SER A 3 -78.87 -31.47 54.12
CA SER A 3 -79.13 -30.01 54.10
C SER A 3 -78.19 -29.10 54.93
N GLY A 4 -77.83 -27.88 54.54
CA GLY A 4 -78.40 -26.95 53.56
C GLY A 4 -78.26 -25.52 54.10
N GLN A 5 -77.83 -24.60 53.23
CA GLN A 5 -78.14 -23.15 53.13
C GLN A 5 -77.81 -22.10 54.22
N GLU A 6 -77.17 -21.02 53.72
CA GLU A 6 -77.38 -19.54 53.92
C GLU A 6 -77.25 -18.95 55.35
N ASP A 7 -76.70 -17.75 55.58
CA ASP A 7 -77.03 -16.47 54.94
C ASP A 7 -76.06 -15.32 55.35
N SER A 8 -76.07 -14.23 54.55
CA SER A 8 -75.96 -12.80 54.92
C SER A 8 -74.63 -11.98 54.89
N ARG A 9 -74.62 -11.05 53.90
CA ARG A 9 -74.46 -9.56 53.93
C ARG A 9 -73.19 -8.83 54.43
N ARG A 10 -72.39 -8.39 53.44
CA ARG A 10 -72.05 -7.00 52.97
C ARG A 10 -72.37 -5.74 53.81
N THR A 11 -71.37 -4.84 53.91
CA THR A 11 -71.35 -3.35 53.78
C THR A 11 -69.88 -2.93 53.47
N ASP A 12 -69.53 -2.36 52.31
CA ASP A 12 -69.38 -0.92 51.93
C ASP A 12 -68.24 -0.22 52.74
N ASP A 13 -67.28 0.59 52.22
CA ASP A 13 -67.18 1.46 51.03
C ASP A 13 -65.66 1.89 50.82
N PRO A 14 -65.25 2.80 49.89
CA PRO A 14 -64.05 2.69 49.06
C PRO A 14 -63.10 3.91 49.18
N SER A 15 -61.93 3.89 48.53
CA SER A 15 -61.32 5.07 47.91
C SER A 15 -60.06 4.71 47.11
N ALA A 16 -60.15 5.01 45.81
CA ALA A 16 -59.14 5.32 44.80
C ALA A 16 -57.65 4.97 45.03
N ASP A 17 -57.04 4.25 44.08
CA ASP A 17 -56.22 4.94 43.07
C ASP A 17 -56.06 4.14 41.75
N ASN A 18 -56.16 4.86 40.64
CA ASN A 18 -56.03 4.39 39.26
C ASN A 18 -54.54 4.25 38.89
N GLY A 19 -54.03 3.01 38.81
CA GLY A 19 -52.69 2.71 38.30
C GLY A 19 -52.71 2.11 36.89
N THR A 20 -52.65 2.98 35.88
CA THR A 20 -52.52 2.72 34.43
C THR A 20 -51.88 1.39 34.00
N ASP A 21 -52.68 0.46 33.45
CA ASP A 21 -52.17 -0.66 32.63
C ASP A 21 -51.77 -0.13 31.24
N ARG A 22 -50.51 0.30 31.10
CA ARG A 22 -49.96 0.77 29.82
C ARG A 22 -49.94 -0.38 28.79
N SER A 23 -50.95 -0.35 27.93
CA SER A 23 -51.15 -1.09 26.67
C SER A 23 -49.93 -1.86 26.13
N ARG A 24 -49.87 -3.17 26.39
CA ARG A 24 -48.99 -4.06 25.60
C ARG A 24 -49.63 -4.24 24.21
N PRO A 25 -48.97 -3.88 23.09
CA PRO A 25 -49.58 -4.02 21.76
C PRO A 25 -49.99 -5.48 21.48
N SER A 26 -51.17 -5.71 20.92
CA SER A 26 -51.65 -7.07 20.63
C SER A 26 -50.70 -7.82 19.70
N ALA A 27 -50.60 -9.16 19.82
CA ALA A 27 -49.72 -9.97 18.98
C ALA A 27 -50.00 -9.80 17.47
N ARG A 28 -51.26 -9.51 17.12
CA ARG A 28 -51.68 -9.20 15.75
C ARG A 28 -51.07 -7.89 15.23
N ARG A 29 -51.04 -6.82 16.04
CA ARG A 29 -50.42 -5.53 15.64
C ARG A 29 -48.91 -5.68 15.43
N LEU A 30 -48.22 -6.39 16.31
CA LEU A 30 -46.78 -6.65 16.15
C LEU A 30 -46.45 -7.44 14.88
N LYS A 31 -47.24 -8.46 14.55
CA LYS A 31 -47.07 -9.22 13.30
C LYS A 31 -47.23 -8.31 12.08
N LEU A 32 -48.27 -7.46 12.08
CA LEU A 32 -48.52 -6.51 11.00
C LEU A 32 -47.37 -5.52 10.83
N PHE A 33 -46.91 -4.88 11.92
CA PHE A 33 -45.80 -3.91 11.86
C PHE A 33 -44.48 -4.57 11.45
N ALA A 34 -44.18 -5.78 11.94
CA ALA A 34 -42.99 -6.53 11.53
C ALA A 34 -42.99 -6.80 10.01
N SER A 35 -44.14 -7.21 9.46
CA SER A 35 -44.31 -7.42 8.02
C SER A 35 -44.20 -6.11 7.25
N ALA A 36 -44.97 -5.08 7.62
CA ALA A 36 -45.05 -3.83 6.88
C ALA A 36 -43.70 -3.10 6.86
N LEU A 37 -43.07 -2.92 8.02
CA LEU A 37 -41.77 -2.25 8.11
C LEU A 37 -40.64 -3.08 7.48
N GLY A 38 -40.68 -4.42 7.62
CA GLY A 38 -39.68 -5.29 6.99
C GLY A 38 -39.76 -5.28 5.46
N VAL A 39 -40.98 -5.37 4.89
CA VAL A 39 -41.17 -5.29 3.43
C VAL A 39 -40.82 -3.91 2.92
N LEU A 40 -41.31 -2.85 3.57
CA LEU A 40 -41.00 -1.47 3.21
C LEU A 40 -39.48 -1.23 3.22
N GLY A 41 -38.79 -1.59 4.31
CA GLY A 41 -37.33 -1.44 4.40
C GLY A 41 -36.58 -2.25 3.34
N THR A 42 -37.08 -3.43 2.96
CA THR A 42 -36.46 -4.25 1.90
C THR A 42 -36.64 -3.60 0.52
N VAL A 43 -37.86 -3.20 0.17
CA VAL A 43 -38.16 -2.59 -1.14
C VAL A 43 -37.42 -1.27 -1.30
N LEU A 44 -37.42 -0.42 -0.27
CA LEU A 44 -36.70 0.85 -0.31
C LEU A 44 -35.19 0.64 -0.42
N ALA A 45 -34.60 -0.31 0.33
CA ALA A 45 -33.18 -0.63 0.21
C ALA A 45 -32.78 -1.07 -1.21
N LEU A 46 -33.62 -1.86 -1.88
CA LEU A 46 -33.40 -2.29 -3.27
C LEU A 46 -33.57 -1.15 -4.28
N ALA A 47 -34.34 -0.11 -3.94
CA ALA A 47 -34.53 1.05 -4.80
C ALA A 47 -33.37 2.05 -4.74
N VAL A 48 -32.68 2.18 -3.60
CA VAL A 48 -31.60 3.17 -3.36
C VAL A 48 -30.55 3.25 -4.48
N PRO A 49 -30.02 2.14 -5.05
CA PRO A 49 -29.00 2.20 -6.10
C PRO A 49 -29.46 2.90 -7.38
N PHE A 50 -30.77 2.96 -7.62
CA PHE A 50 -31.37 3.48 -8.84
C PHE A 50 -31.93 4.89 -8.68
N LEU A 51 -31.99 5.42 -7.45
CA LEU A 51 -32.50 6.75 -7.17
C LEU A 51 -31.59 7.85 -7.76
N PRO A 52 -32.15 9.04 -8.04
CA PRO A 52 -31.41 10.07 -8.73
C PRO A 52 -30.33 10.70 -7.86
N VAL A 53 -29.24 11.10 -8.50
CA VAL A 53 -28.10 11.81 -7.93
C VAL A 53 -27.82 13.07 -8.76
N ASN A 54 -27.16 14.03 -8.15
CA ASN A 54 -26.65 15.23 -8.82
C ASN A 54 -25.19 14.97 -9.23
N HIS A 55 -24.85 15.26 -10.48
CA HIS A 55 -23.49 15.20 -11.00
C HIS A 55 -23.00 16.61 -11.31
N ASP A 56 -21.76 16.90 -10.95
CA ASP A 56 -21.10 18.14 -11.36
C ASP A 56 -20.37 17.89 -12.68
N ILE A 57 -20.96 18.43 -13.76
CA ILE A 57 -20.47 18.25 -15.13
C ILE A 57 -19.47 19.33 -15.43
N THR A 58 -18.28 18.92 -15.87
CA THR A 58 -17.17 19.83 -16.17
C THR A 58 -16.89 19.87 -17.67
N THR A 59 -16.85 21.07 -18.22
CA THR A 59 -16.45 21.33 -19.61
C THR A 59 -15.29 22.31 -19.63
N LEU A 60 -14.20 21.97 -20.32
CA LEU A 60 -13.10 22.88 -20.57
C LEU A 60 -13.42 23.73 -21.79
N LYS A 61 -13.29 25.06 -21.66
CA LYS A 61 -13.54 26.06 -22.70
C LYS A 61 -12.29 26.91 -22.92
N TRP A 62 -11.88 27.05 -24.17
CA TRP A 62 -10.76 27.90 -24.59
C TRP A 62 -11.10 28.59 -25.92
N PRO A 63 -10.68 29.84 -26.21
CA PRO A 63 -9.87 30.75 -25.38
C PRO A 63 -10.48 31.11 -24.03
N THR A 64 -9.64 31.46 -23.05
CA THR A 64 -10.09 31.80 -21.69
C THR A 64 -10.28 33.31 -21.54
N ALA A 65 -10.68 33.76 -20.35
CA ALA A 65 -10.66 35.19 -20.02
C ALA A 65 -9.24 35.80 -20.04
N GLU A 66 -8.19 34.97 -19.99
CA GLU A 66 -6.79 35.38 -20.17
C GLU A 66 -6.32 35.31 -21.63
N GLY A 67 -7.24 35.20 -22.58
CA GLY A 67 -6.92 35.13 -24.01
C GLY A 67 -6.55 33.71 -24.44
N THR A 68 -5.57 33.60 -25.35
CA THR A 68 -5.13 32.33 -25.96
C THR A 68 -3.96 31.65 -25.24
N LYS A 69 -3.59 32.09 -24.03
CA LYS A 69 -2.57 31.40 -23.23
C LYS A 69 -2.87 29.91 -23.10
N SER A 70 -1.81 29.09 -23.12
CA SER A 70 -1.88 27.65 -22.87
C SER A 70 -2.53 27.37 -21.51
N VAL A 71 -3.34 26.31 -21.43
CA VAL A 71 -3.99 25.86 -20.19
C VAL A 71 -3.47 24.46 -19.84
N SER A 72 -3.01 24.26 -18.61
CA SER A 72 -2.66 22.94 -18.09
C SER A 72 -3.88 22.29 -17.43
N ALA A 73 -4.37 21.19 -17.99
CA ALA A 73 -5.52 20.44 -17.49
C ALA A 73 -5.34 18.90 -17.61
N PRO A 74 -4.46 18.28 -16.79
CA PRO A 74 -4.26 16.83 -16.76
C PRO A 74 -5.54 16.06 -16.41
N LEU A 75 -6.16 15.38 -17.38
CA LEU A 75 -7.36 14.58 -17.10
C LEU A 75 -7.01 13.23 -16.44
N VAL A 76 -7.70 12.90 -15.35
CA VAL A 76 -7.50 11.61 -14.66
C VAL A 76 -7.98 10.42 -15.50
N GLY A 77 -9.05 10.62 -16.28
CA GLY A 77 -9.54 9.66 -17.28
C GLY A 77 -8.68 9.56 -18.55
N TYR A 78 -7.57 10.30 -18.62
CA TYR A 78 -6.71 10.53 -19.79
C TYR A 78 -7.37 11.21 -20.98
N SER A 79 -8.58 10.80 -21.38
CA SER A 79 -9.32 11.38 -22.49
C SER A 79 -10.63 12.02 -22.00
N PRO A 80 -11.11 13.07 -22.68
CA PRO A 80 -12.43 13.63 -22.41
C PRO A 80 -13.53 12.67 -22.89
N LEU A 81 -14.79 12.93 -22.53
CA LEU A 81 -15.96 12.24 -23.10
C LEU A 81 -16.14 12.59 -24.58
N TRP A 82 -15.97 13.88 -24.89
CA TRP A 82 -15.93 14.41 -26.25
C TRP A 82 -15.11 15.71 -26.28
N LEU A 83 -14.65 16.06 -27.47
CA LEU A 83 -13.89 17.28 -27.76
C LEU A 83 -14.37 17.87 -29.08
N ASN A 84 -14.61 19.18 -29.09
CA ASN A 84 -14.95 19.97 -30.26
C ASN A 84 -14.01 21.18 -30.34
N ALA A 85 -13.52 21.50 -31.54
CA ALA A 85 -12.76 22.72 -31.77
C ALA A 85 -13.13 23.34 -33.11
N GLU A 86 -13.20 24.66 -33.15
CA GLU A 86 -13.39 25.48 -34.34
C GLU A 86 -12.27 26.51 -34.40
N VAL A 87 -11.43 26.42 -35.43
CA VAL A 87 -10.31 27.35 -35.65
C VAL A 87 -10.57 28.13 -36.94
N PRO A 88 -10.77 29.46 -36.89
CA PRO A 88 -10.96 30.26 -38.09
C PRO A 88 -9.74 30.15 -39.02
N CYS A 89 -9.98 29.98 -40.32
CA CYS A 89 -8.90 29.92 -41.31
C CYS A 89 -8.05 31.21 -41.33
N VAL A 90 -8.62 32.35 -40.94
CA VAL A 90 -7.89 33.63 -40.81
C VAL A 90 -6.83 33.55 -39.72
N SER A 91 -7.15 32.99 -38.54
CA SER A 91 -6.19 32.76 -37.45
C SER A 91 -5.07 31.85 -37.91
N ALA A 92 -5.41 30.75 -38.61
CA ALA A 92 -4.42 29.81 -39.10
C ALA A 92 -3.46 30.42 -40.12
N ARG A 93 -3.96 31.22 -41.07
CA ARG A 93 -3.11 31.94 -42.04
C ARG A 93 -2.27 33.03 -41.39
N SER A 94 -2.79 33.71 -40.38
CA SER A 94 -2.05 34.73 -39.62
C SER A 94 -0.85 34.11 -38.90
N LEU A 95 -1.08 33.01 -38.18
CA LEU A 95 -0.04 32.26 -37.48
C LEU A 95 1.03 31.73 -38.45
N ASP A 96 0.61 31.12 -39.55
CA ASP A 96 1.49 30.58 -40.59
C ASP A 96 2.35 31.69 -41.23
N ALA A 97 1.76 32.85 -41.51
CA ALA A 97 2.47 33.97 -42.14
C ALA A 97 3.53 34.60 -41.22
N ARG A 98 3.37 34.55 -39.90
CA ARG A 98 4.30 35.13 -38.93
C ARG A 98 5.32 34.14 -38.36
N THR A 99 5.15 32.84 -38.63
CA THR A 99 6.01 31.78 -38.07
C THR A 99 6.87 31.17 -39.16
N ASN A 100 8.14 30.90 -38.87
CA ASN A 100 9.03 30.20 -39.81
C ASN A 100 9.01 28.70 -39.53
N GLY A 101 8.23 27.95 -40.32
CA GLY A 101 8.06 26.50 -40.19
C GLY A 101 6.73 26.12 -39.52
N ALA A 102 6.61 24.85 -39.11
CA ALA A 102 5.38 24.32 -38.55
C ALA A 102 4.99 24.99 -37.22
N ALA A 103 3.77 25.53 -37.17
CA ALA A 103 3.18 26.17 -36.00
C ALA A 103 1.97 25.39 -35.50
N VAL A 104 1.77 25.35 -34.18
CA VAL A 104 0.67 24.62 -33.53
C VAL A 104 -0.56 25.50 -33.39
N LEU A 105 -1.62 25.16 -34.12
CA LEU A 105 -2.92 25.81 -33.97
C LEU A 105 -3.62 25.36 -32.68
N LEU A 106 -3.56 24.07 -32.40
CA LEU A 106 -4.18 23.44 -31.24
C LEU A 106 -3.49 22.12 -30.93
N SER A 107 -3.12 21.89 -29.68
CA SER A 107 -2.65 20.59 -29.19
C SER A 107 -3.27 20.27 -27.84
N THR A 108 -3.61 19.00 -27.62
CA THR A 108 -4.20 18.53 -26.34
C THR A 108 -3.14 18.13 -25.30
N ASN A 109 -1.87 18.09 -25.70
CA ASN A 109 -0.71 17.82 -24.87
C ASN A 109 0.42 18.81 -25.22
N PRO A 110 1.40 19.04 -24.31
CA PRO A 110 2.52 19.93 -24.59
C PRO A 110 3.25 19.51 -25.88
N PRO A 111 3.43 20.38 -26.88
CA PRO A 111 4.07 20.02 -28.15
C PRO A 111 5.53 19.54 -28.01
N SER A 112 6.22 19.97 -26.95
CA SER A 112 7.58 19.54 -26.60
C SER A 112 7.65 18.15 -25.95
N SER A 113 6.51 17.57 -25.54
CA SER A 113 6.45 16.25 -24.92
C SER A 113 6.45 15.14 -25.98
N ASP A 114 7.46 14.27 -25.97
CA ASP A 114 7.54 13.15 -26.91
C ASP A 114 6.43 12.13 -26.71
N TYR A 115 6.07 11.84 -25.45
CA TYR A 115 4.89 11.04 -25.15
C TYR A 115 3.60 11.76 -25.54
N GLY A 116 3.54 13.08 -25.37
CA GLY A 116 2.39 13.90 -25.78
C GLY A 116 2.06 13.75 -27.27
N LYS A 117 3.08 13.69 -28.14
CA LYS A 117 2.94 13.47 -29.59
C LYS A 117 2.33 12.10 -29.92
N LEU A 118 2.59 11.08 -29.10
CA LEU A 118 2.14 9.71 -29.31
C LEU A 118 0.71 9.43 -28.82
N THR A 119 0.18 10.25 -27.91
CA THR A 119 -1.12 10.00 -27.26
C THR A 119 -2.16 11.09 -27.47
N GLY A 120 -1.71 12.31 -27.75
CA GLY A 120 -2.56 13.48 -27.91
C GLY A 120 -3.05 13.70 -29.34
N LEU A 121 -3.63 14.87 -29.55
CA LEU A 121 -3.99 15.42 -30.86
C LEU A 121 -3.24 16.72 -31.07
N THR A 122 -2.76 16.94 -32.29
CA THR A 122 -2.06 18.16 -32.69
C THR A 122 -2.52 18.58 -34.08
N LEU A 123 -3.03 19.80 -34.17
CA LEU A 123 -3.37 20.48 -35.40
C LEU A 123 -2.30 21.53 -35.69
N GLN A 124 -1.60 21.36 -36.81
CA GLN A 124 -0.48 22.22 -37.21
C GLN A 124 -0.71 22.84 -38.57
N VAL A 125 -0.13 24.02 -38.77
CA VAL A 125 -0.05 24.69 -40.06
C VAL A 125 1.42 24.90 -40.44
N ASP A 126 1.76 24.63 -41.69
CA ASP A 126 3.07 24.89 -42.27
C ASP A 126 2.93 25.21 -43.77
N ASN A 127 3.39 26.39 -44.21
CA ASN A 127 3.40 26.80 -45.61
C ASN A 127 2.02 26.67 -46.30
N GLY A 128 0.96 27.10 -45.62
CA GLY A 128 -0.42 27.03 -46.09
C GLY A 128 -1.05 25.63 -46.09
N GLN A 129 -0.33 24.62 -45.57
CA GLN A 129 -0.82 23.25 -45.40
C GLN A 129 -1.19 22.98 -43.95
N LEU A 130 -2.41 22.49 -43.76
CA LEU A 130 -2.90 22.02 -42.48
C LEU A 130 -2.60 20.53 -42.34
N THR A 131 -2.06 20.13 -41.19
CA THR A 131 -1.76 18.73 -40.85
C THR A 131 -2.44 18.38 -39.52
N LEU A 132 -3.22 17.30 -39.52
CA LEU A 132 -3.80 16.74 -38.30
C LEU A 132 -3.06 15.47 -37.89
N LEU A 133 -2.46 15.51 -36.71
CA LEU A 133 -1.86 14.36 -36.05
C LEU A 133 -2.73 13.92 -34.87
N THR A 134 -2.99 12.61 -34.73
CA THR A 134 -3.62 12.04 -33.55
C THR A 134 -2.91 10.75 -33.17
N LYS A 135 -2.64 10.55 -31.88
CA LYS A 135 -2.01 9.34 -31.33
C LYS A 135 -0.76 8.90 -32.12
N GLY A 136 0.13 9.84 -32.44
CA GLY A 136 1.36 9.60 -33.18
C GLY A 136 1.19 9.33 -34.68
N GLN A 137 -0.02 9.47 -35.24
CA GLN A 137 -0.30 9.23 -36.66
C GLN A 137 -0.80 10.49 -37.35
N GLN A 138 -0.24 10.80 -38.52
CA GLN A 138 -0.80 11.81 -39.41
C GLN A 138 -2.06 11.26 -40.08
N VAL A 139 -3.21 11.84 -39.75
CA VAL A 139 -4.52 11.33 -40.19
C VAL A 139 -4.94 11.95 -41.52
N GLY A 140 -4.53 13.19 -41.76
CA GLY A 140 -4.85 13.88 -43.00
C GLY A 140 -4.17 15.24 -43.11
N THR A 141 -4.13 15.73 -44.34
CA THR A 141 -3.58 17.03 -44.71
C THR A 141 -4.49 17.73 -45.70
N ALA A 142 -4.62 19.04 -45.60
CA ALA A 142 -5.38 19.85 -46.54
C ALA A 142 -4.78 21.25 -46.68
N ALA A 143 -4.83 21.81 -47.88
CA ALA A 143 -4.47 23.21 -48.09
C ALA A 143 -5.56 24.10 -47.49
N ILE A 144 -5.17 25.21 -46.86
CA ILE A 144 -6.13 26.17 -46.32
C ILE A 144 -6.80 26.93 -47.48
N PRO A 145 -8.13 26.82 -47.68
CA PRO A 145 -8.83 27.52 -48.76
C PRO A 145 -8.67 29.04 -48.68
N ALA A 146 -8.76 29.72 -49.82
CA ALA A 146 -8.85 31.17 -49.86
C ALA A 146 -10.25 31.64 -49.41
N GLY A 147 -10.32 32.74 -48.66
CA GLY A 147 -11.57 33.31 -48.14
C GLY A 147 -11.89 32.90 -46.70
N ASP A 148 -13.12 33.17 -46.29
CA ASP A 148 -13.63 32.87 -44.95
C ASP A 148 -14.01 31.39 -44.84
N CYS A 149 -13.33 30.66 -43.95
CA CYS A 149 -13.65 29.28 -43.61
C CYS A 149 -13.34 28.98 -42.14
N SER A 150 -13.86 27.87 -41.64
CA SER A 150 -13.53 27.31 -40.32
C SER A 150 -12.88 25.93 -40.49
N ILE A 151 -11.92 25.64 -39.62
CA ILE A 151 -11.38 24.31 -39.42
C ILE A 151 -12.14 23.70 -38.25
N SER A 152 -12.96 22.69 -38.52
CA SER A 152 -13.73 22.00 -37.49
C SER A 152 -13.07 20.68 -37.10
N LEU A 153 -13.04 20.39 -35.81
CA LEU A 153 -12.56 19.14 -35.24
C LEU A 153 -13.57 18.63 -34.22
N ARG A 154 -13.97 17.37 -34.33
CA ARG A 154 -14.85 16.70 -33.37
C ARG A 154 -14.32 15.32 -33.06
N SER A 155 -14.30 14.93 -31.79
CA SER A 155 -13.83 13.62 -31.34
C SER A 155 -14.67 13.15 -30.17
N ASP A 156 -15.27 11.97 -30.28
CA ASP A 156 -16.03 11.31 -29.22
C ASP A 156 -15.74 9.80 -29.19
N GLY A 157 -16.44 9.07 -28.32
CA GLY A 157 -16.26 7.63 -28.17
C GLY A 157 -16.67 6.78 -29.38
N TYR A 158 -17.27 7.38 -30.42
CA TYR A 158 -17.77 6.69 -31.60
C TYR A 158 -16.99 7.04 -32.88
N GLY A 159 -16.36 8.21 -32.94
CA GLY A 159 -15.51 8.60 -34.07
C GLY A 159 -14.77 9.92 -33.86
N SER A 160 -13.92 10.26 -34.84
CA SER A 160 -13.25 11.56 -34.89
C SER A 160 -13.26 12.10 -36.31
N THR A 161 -13.73 13.33 -36.47
CA THR A 161 -13.89 14.00 -37.77
C THR A 161 -13.18 15.34 -37.75
N ALA A 162 -12.52 15.68 -38.84
CA ALA A 162 -11.98 17.01 -39.05
C ALA A 162 -12.23 17.50 -40.49
N SER A 163 -12.48 18.80 -40.66
CA SER A 163 -12.71 19.43 -41.96
C SER A 163 -12.13 20.85 -42.02
N VAL A 164 -11.79 21.31 -43.22
CA VAL A 164 -11.53 22.74 -43.51
C VAL A 164 -12.55 23.21 -44.54
N GLY A 165 -13.45 24.11 -44.14
CA GLY A 165 -14.63 24.43 -44.95
C GLY A 165 -15.41 23.15 -45.28
N ASP A 166 -15.71 22.95 -46.58
CA ASP A 166 -16.43 21.76 -47.06
C ASP A 166 -15.52 20.53 -47.30
N GLN A 167 -14.19 20.68 -47.16
CA GLN A 167 -13.24 19.60 -47.39
C GLN A 167 -13.00 18.79 -46.12
N SER A 168 -13.30 17.48 -46.15
CA SER A 168 -12.96 16.58 -45.04
C SER A 168 -11.46 16.26 -45.02
N ILE A 169 -10.81 16.47 -43.86
CA ILE A 169 -9.42 16.11 -43.59
C ILE A 169 -9.34 14.67 -43.05
N ALA A 170 -10.25 14.33 -42.12
CA ALA A 170 -10.25 13.07 -41.40
C ALA A 170 -11.68 12.62 -41.07
N ASN A 171 -11.92 11.30 -41.15
CA ASN A 171 -13.15 10.65 -40.70
C ASN A 171 -12.81 9.25 -40.17
N LEU A 172 -12.43 9.19 -38.90
CA LEU A 172 -12.05 7.97 -38.21
C LEU A 172 -13.24 7.39 -37.44
N ARG A 173 -13.40 6.06 -37.53
CA ARG A 173 -14.44 5.33 -36.79
C ARG A 173 -13.88 4.68 -35.52
N GLY A 174 -14.75 4.50 -34.54
CA GLY A 174 -14.41 3.94 -33.23
C GLY A 174 -13.79 4.99 -32.30
N ASP A 175 -13.48 4.56 -31.07
CA ASP A 175 -12.95 5.45 -30.03
C ASP A 175 -11.50 5.88 -30.35
N GLN A 176 -11.38 7.08 -30.92
CA GLN A 176 -10.14 7.74 -31.28
C GLN A 176 -9.87 8.98 -30.43
N ARG A 177 -10.55 9.11 -29.29
CA ARG A 177 -10.39 10.27 -28.40
C ARG A 177 -8.92 10.44 -28.00
N PRO A 178 -8.35 11.64 -28.16
CA PRO A 178 -6.97 11.89 -27.80
C PRO A 178 -6.83 11.96 -26.27
N GLN A 179 -5.61 11.72 -25.80
CA GLN A 179 -5.26 12.12 -24.44
C GLN A 179 -5.26 13.65 -24.34
N LEU A 180 -5.76 14.18 -23.22
CA LEU A 180 -5.78 15.60 -22.93
C LEU A 180 -5.10 15.86 -21.59
N THR A 181 -3.98 16.58 -21.64
CA THR A 181 -3.30 17.14 -20.47
C THR A 181 -3.34 18.67 -20.42
N GLY A 182 -3.93 19.30 -21.42
CA GLY A 182 -4.13 20.73 -21.49
C GLY A 182 -4.64 21.16 -22.86
N VAL A 183 -4.60 22.47 -23.09
CA VAL A 183 -4.86 23.10 -24.38
C VAL A 183 -3.67 24.01 -24.67
N TYR A 184 -2.88 23.68 -25.69
CA TYR A 184 -1.64 24.37 -26.05
C TYR A 184 -1.75 24.91 -27.47
N SER A 185 -1.34 26.15 -27.70
CA SER A 185 -1.45 26.82 -28.99
C SER A 185 -0.38 27.89 -29.14
N ASP A 186 0.10 28.09 -30.36
CA ASP A 186 0.98 29.21 -30.72
C ASP A 186 0.17 30.45 -31.16
N ILE A 187 -1.17 30.36 -31.24
CA ILE A 187 -2.07 31.48 -31.55
C ILE A 187 -1.99 32.51 -30.42
N ASP A 188 -1.76 33.77 -30.79
CA ASP A 188 -1.65 34.89 -29.85
C ASP A 188 -2.77 35.88 -30.15
N ASP A 189 -3.68 36.11 -29.21
CA ASP A 189 -4.84 37.01 -29.38
C ASP A 189 -4.47 38.49 -29.54
N HIS A 190 -3.21 38.87 -29.26
CA HIS A 190 -2.68 40.19 -29.56
C HIS A 190 -2.20 40.32 -31.02
N LEU A 191 -1.89 39.21 -31.68
CA LEU A 191 -1.30 39.18 -33.02
C LEU A 191 -2.24 38.60 -34.09
N ASP A 192 -3.12 37.67 -33.71
CA ASP A 192 -3.98 36.89 -34.59
C ASP A 192 -5.48 37.22 -34.36
N ASP A 193 -6.31 37.08 -35.40
CA ASP A 193 -7.76 37.24 -35.27
C ASP A 193 -8.37 35.98 -34.65
N VAL A 194 -8.81 36.07 -33.39
CA VAL A 194 -9.39 34.94 -32.64
C VAL A 194 -10.93 34.92 -32.67
N ARG A 195 -11.59 35.77 -33.48
CA ARG A 195 -13.05 35.79 -33.55
C ARG A 195 -13.59 34.49 -34.14
N GLY A 196 -14.38 33.77 -33.35
CA GLY A 196 -14.92 32.46 -33.73
C GLY A 196 -14.01 31.28 -33.39
N LEU A 197 -12.83 31.52 -32.79
CA LEU A 197 -11.99 30.48 -32.21
C LEU A 197 -12.69 29.89 -30.98
N SER A 198 -12.88 28.57 -30.98
CA SER A 198 -13.45 27.87 -29.84
C SER A 198 -12.87 26.47 -29.69
N PHE A 199 -12.76 26.04 -28.45
CA PHE A 199 -12.41 24.71 -28.04
C PHE A 199 -13.28 24.34 -26.84
N GLU A 200 -13.94 23.19 -26.91
CA GLU A 200 -14.73 22.63 -25.83
C GLU A 200 -14.41 21.16 -25.63
N ALA A 201 -14.13 20.74 -24.40
CA ALA A 201 -13.94 19.33 -24.07
C ALA A 201 -14.67 18.97 -22.78
N ARG A 202 -15.59 18.00 -22.82
CA ARG A 202 -16.30 17.53 -21.62
C ARG A 202 -15.46 16.51 -20.87
N VAL A 203 -15.13 16.82 -19.63
CA VAL A 203 -14.35 15.93 -18.75
C VAL A 203 -15.26 14.79 -18.26
N ASP A 204 -14.68 13.60 -18.07
CA ASP A 204 -15.41 12.46 -17.51
C ASP A 204 -15.50 12.58 -15.97
N THR A 205 -16.57 13.21 -15.48
CA THR A 205 -16.87 13.38 -14.05
C THR A 205 -17.96 12.42 -13.56
N ARG A 206 -18.17 11.27 -14.23
CA ARG A 206 -19.30 10.35 -13.97
C ARG A 206 -19.40 9.80 -12.54
N TYR A 207 -18.31 9.86 -11.78
CA TYR A 207 -18.23 9.36 -10.41
C TYR A 207 -18.38 10.47 -9.35
N GLU A 208 -18.27 11.74 -9.76
CA GLU A 208 -18.51 12.89 -8.90
C GLU A 208 -20.02 13.09 -8.80
N SER A 209 -20.63 12.43 -7.81
CA SER A 209 -22.05 12.51 -7.54
C SER A 209 -22.34 13.04 -6.14
N GLN A 210 -23.56 13.53 -5.94
CA GLN A 210 -24.12 13.84 -4.63
C GLN A 210 -25.55 13.31 -4.54
N ALA A 211 -25.90 12.70 -3.41
CA ALA A 211 -27.23 12.17 -3.18
C ALA A 211 -28.30 13.29 -3.18
N THR A 212 -29.35 13.13 -4.00
CA THR A 212 -30.50 14.05 -3.97
C THR A 212 -31.26 13.96 -2.64
N SER A 213 -32.05 14.98 -2.31
CA SER A 213 -32.92 14.95 -1.13
C SER A 213 -33.90 13.77 -1.13
N LEU A 214 -34.36 13.34 -2.31
CA LEU A 214 -35.19 12.14 -2.48
C LEU A 214 -34.43 10.88 -2.06
N LYS A 215 -33.20 10.71 -2.56
CA LYS A 215 -32.33 9.57 -2.21
C LYS A 215 -32.06 9.53 -0.71
N LEU A 216 -31.71 10.66 -0.10
CA LEU A 216 -31.49 10.79 1.34
C LEU A 216 -32.74 10.46 2.17
N ALA A 217 -33.92 10.93 1.76
CA ALA A 217 -35.18 10.62 2.44
C ALA A 217 -35.51 9.13 2.40
N VAL A 218 -35.30 8.47 1.25
CA VAL A 218 -35.50 7.03 1.10
C VAL A 218 -34.50 6.23 1.93
N ILE A 219 -33.23 6.65 1.97
CA ILE A 219 -32.21 6.05 2.86
C ILE A 219 -32.66 6.14 4.33
N ALA A 220 -33.06 7.33 4.79
CA ALA A 220 -33.52 7.53 6.16
C ALA A 220 -34.75 6.66 6.49
N LEU A 221 -35.74 6.62 5.60
CA LEU A 221 -36.93 5.79 5.77
C LEU A 221 -36.59 4.29 5.79
N THR A 222 -35.64 3.86 4.97
CA THR A 222 -35.14 2.47 4.96
C THR A 222 -34.53 2.09 6.30
N VAL A 223 -33.66 2.95 6.86
CA VAL A 223 -33.01 2.72 8.16
C VAL A 223 -34.04 2.68 9.29
N LEU A 224 -35.00 3.60 9.30
CA LEU A 224 -36.08 3.63 10.29
C LEU A 224 -36.97 2.39 10.21
N ALA A 225 -37.33 1.97 9.00
CA ALA A 225 -38.11 0.76 8.76
C ALA A 225 -37.35 -0.51 9.21
N PHE A 226 -36.05 -0.59 8.92
CA PHE A 226 -35.16 -1.64 9.42
C PHE A 226 -35.15 -1.69 10.96
N ILE A 227 -34.85 -0.58 11.64
CA ILE A 227 -34.80 -0.50 13.11
C ILE A 227 -36.15 -0.91 13.71
N GLY A 228 -37.25 -0.39 13.18
CA GLY A 228 -38.60 -0.74 13.60
C GLY A 228 -38.92 -2.22 13.41
N SER A 229 -38.53 -2.81 12.28
CA SER A 229 -38.75 -4.24 11.98
C SER A 229 -37.97 -5.16 12.94
N VAL A 230 -36.71 -4.84 13.24
CA VAL A 230 -35.87 -5.60 14.20
C VAL A 230 -36.41 -5.45 15.63
N PHE A 231 -36.91 -4.26 15.99
CA PHE A 231 -37.56 -4.06 17.28
C PHE A 231 -38.83 -4.91 17.42
N CYS A 232 -39.66 -4.97 16.38
CA CYS A 232 -40.82 -5.87 16.34
C CYS A 232 -40.40 -7.34 16.43
N LEU A 233 -39.36 -7.76 15.71
CA LEU A 233 -38.80 -9.11 15.77
C LEU A 233 -38.33 -9.46 17.19
N ARG A 234 -37.61 -8.56 17.87
CA ARG A 234 -37.20 -8.72 19.27
C ARG A 234 -38.40 -8.93 20.19
N ARG A 235 -39.46 -8.15 20.00
CA ARG A 235 -40.69 -8.26 20.82
C ARG A 235 -41.43 -9.57 20.57
N LEU A 236 -41.41 -10.10 19.35
CA LEU A 236 -41.93 -11.43 19.03
C LEU A 236 -41.09 -12.52 19.71
N ASP A 237 -39.76 -12.45 19.62
CA ASP A 237 -38.84 -13.39 20.30
C ASP A 237 -39.05 -13.45 21.82
N VAL A 238 -39.28 -12.30 22.47
CA VAL A 238 -39.55 -12.23 23.91
C VAL A 238 -40.85 -12.95 24.29
N ARG A 239 -41.86 -12.96 23.42
CA ARG A 239 -43.13 -13.67 23.65
C ARG A 239 -43.01 -15.18 23.44
N ALA A 240 -42.03 -15.59 22.65
CA ALA A 240 -41.88 -16.94 22.15
C ALA A 240 -40.80 -17.76 22.88
N GLY A 241 -39.97 -17.12 23.69
CA GLY A 241 -38.74 -17.70 24.22
C GLY A 241 -38.59 -17.66 25.74
N ARG A 242 -37.58 -18.38 26.23
CA ARG A 242 -37.08 -18.32 27.62
C ARG A 242 -36.60 -16.91 27.95
N ARG A 243 -36.60 -16.52 29.26
CA ARG A 243 -36.15 -15.19 29.73
C ARG A 243 -34.81 -14.80 29.09
N PRO A 244 -34.63 -13.55 28.64
CA PRO A 244 -33.37 -13.10 28.05
C PRO A 244 -32.21 -13.36 29.01
N PRO A 245 -31.15 -14.08 28.59
CA PRO A 245 -29.89 -13.98 29.31
C PRO A 245 -29.42 -12.52 29.27
N LYS A 246 -28.69 -12.07 30.31
CA LYS A 246 -28.06 -10.75 30.30
C LYS A 246 -27.15 -10.65 29.06
N TRP A 247 -27.18 -9.50 28.37
CA TRP A 247 -26.42 -9.26 27.12
C TRP A 247 -24.91 -9.48 27.26
N LEU A 248 -24.39 -9.20 28.45
CA LEU A 248 -23.02 -9.48 28.86
C LEU A 248 -23.08 -10.34 30.13
N ALA A 249 -22.26 -11.39 30.18
CA ALA A 249 -22.13 -12.22 31.38
C ALA A 249 -21.56 -11.38 32.55
N ILE A 250 -21.97 -11.71 33.78
CA ILE A 250 -21.40 -11.10 34.99
C ILE A 250 -19.89 -11.38 35.01
N GLY A 251 -19.07 -10.32 35.02
CA GLY A 251 -17.59 -10.41 35.03
C GLY A 251 -16.90 -10.32 33.66
N TRP A 252 -17.61 -9.90 32.60
CA TRP A 252 -17.02 -9.69 31.27
C TRP A 252 -15.79 -8.76 31.30
N TRP A 253 -15.86 -7.70 32.10
CA TRP A 253 -14.81 -6.68 32.26
C TRP A 253 -13.67 -7.04 33.22
N LYS A 254 -13.69 -8.22 33.88
CA LYS A 254 -12.61 -8.57 34.83
C LYS A 254 -11.35 -8.97 34.04
N PRO A 255 -10.26 -8.18 34.04
CA PRO A 255 -9.07 -8.51 33.28
C PRO A 255 -8.42 -9.78 33.84
N THR A 256 -7.98 -10.68 32.96
CA THR A 256 -7.13 -11.81 33.33
C THR A 256 -5.69 -11.53 32.94
N PHE A 257 -4.73 -12.22 33.55
CA PHE A 257 -3.31 -12.09 33.19
C PHE A 257 -3.05 -12.36 31.70
N ARG A 258 -3.81 -13.27 31.08
CA ARG A 258 -3.74 -13.51 29.63
C ARG A 258 -4.19 -12.30 28.82
N ASP A 259 -5.23 -11.60 29.26
CA ASP A 259 -5.71 -10.40 28.59
C ASP A 259 -4.67 -9.28 28.68
N VAL A 260 -4.04 -9.11 29.84
CA VAL A 260 -2.94 -8.16 30.02
C VAL A 260 -1.76 -8.50 29.09
N ALA A 261 -1.39 -9.77 28.97
CA ALA A 261 -0.30 -10.18 28.08
C ALA A 261 -0.62 -9.92 26.60
N VAL A 262 -1.83 -10.27 26.13
CA VAL A 262 -2.23 -10.03 24.74
C VAL A 262 -2.36 -8.54 24.44
N ILE A 263 -3.10 -7.81 25.27
CA ILE A 263 -3.30 -6.36 25.09
C ILE A 263 -1.96 -5.63 25.20
N GLY A 264 -1.09 -5.99 26.15
CA GLY A 264 0.25 -5.44 26.27
C GLY A 264 1.11 -5.71 25.04
N SER A 265 1.06 -6.92 24.49
CA SER A 265 1.78 -7.25 23.25
C SER A 265 1.27 -6.44 22.05
N LEU A 266 -0.06 -6.27 21.93
CA LEU A 266 -0.67 -5.44 20.89
C LEU A 266 -0.30 -3.96 21.04
N LEU A 267 -0.26 -3.43 22.27
CA LEU A 267 0.14 -2.04 22.54
C LEU A 267 1.60 -1.79 22.20
N VAL A 268 2.50 -2.69 22.60
CA VAL A 268 3.92 -2.61 22.24
C VAL A 268 4.06 -2.66 20.72
N TRP A 269 3.38 -3.61 20.06
CA TRP A 269 3.43 -3.77 18.61
C TRP A 269 2.80 -2.61 17.83
N TRP A 270 1.78 -1.96 18.37
CA TRP A 270 1.20 -0.76 17.77
C TRP A 270 2.23 0.37 17.65
N VAL A 271 3.15 0.47 18.63
CA VAL A 271 4.22 1.48 18.62
C VAL A 271 5.40 1.04 17.76
N ILE A 272 5.96 -0.17 17.98
CA ILE A 272 7.22 -0.58 17.36
C ILE A 272 7.07 -1.48 16.14
N GLY A 273 5.88 -2.01 15.91
CA GLY A 273 5.62 -3.06 14.93
C GLY A 273 5.62 -2.57 13.49
N ALA A 274 5.80 -3.54 12.60
CA ALA A 274 5.92 -3.30 11.16
C ALA A 274 4.67 -2.68 10.53
N MET A 275 4.88 -2.07 9.36
CA MET A 275 3.82 -1.72 8.43
C MET A 275 3.33 -2.88 7.58
N THR A 276 2.11 -2.75 7.08
CA THR A 276 1.60 -3.60 6.02
C THR A 276 1.85 -2.95 4.66
N SER A 277 1.78 -3.73 3.57
CA SER A 277 2.10 -3.24 2.22
C SER A 277 1.23 -2.05 1.81
N ASP A 278 -0.07 -2.13 2.07
CA ASP A 278 -1.06 -1.20 1.52
C ASP A 278 -1.37 -0.04 2.48
N ASP A 279 -0.59 0.14 3.55
CA ASP A 279 -0.84 1.22 4.52
C ASP A 279 -0.80 2.59 3.86
N GLY A 280 0.23 2.85 3.04
CA GLY A 280 0.37 4.11 2.30
C GLY A 280 -0.68 4.26 1.18
N TYR A 281 -1.08 3.15 0.57
CA TYR A 281 -2.13 3.10 -0.44
C TYR A 281 -3.47 3.58 0.13
N ILE A 282 -3.90 2.98 1.24
CA ILE A 282 -5.17 3.28 1.90
C ILE A 282 -5.15 4.66 2.54
N LEU A 283 -4.02 5.07 3.13
CA LEU A 283 -3.85 6.40 3.70
C LEU A 283 -4.12 7.49 2.64
N ASN A 284 -3.51 7.35 1.46
CA ASN A 284 -3.68 8.36 0.42
C ASN A 284 -5.06 8.30 -0.25
N ILE A 285 -5.72 7.13 -0.35
CA ILE A 285 -7.14 7.05 -0.73
C ILE A 285 -8.02 7.85 0.25
N ALA A 286 -7.80 7.67 1.56
CA ALA A 286 -8.56 8.37 2.58
C ALA A 286 -8.32 9.89 2.57
N ARG A 287 -7.08 10.32 2.33
CA ARG A 287 -6.70 11.75 2.21
C ARG A 287 -7.23 12.38 0.92
N ALA A 288 -7.15 11.66 -0.20
CA ALA A 288 -7.57 12.16 -1.51
C ALA A 288 -9.09 12.28 -1.65
N ARG A 289 -9.88 11.62 -0.78
CA ARG A 289 -11.35 11.76 -0.79
C ARG A 289 -11.77 13.22 -0.87
N GLU A 290 -11.18 14.10 -0.06
CA GLU A 290 -11.62 15.49 0.07
C GLU A 290 -11.50 16.25 -1.26
N SER A 291 -10.47 15.96 -2.06
CA SER A 291 -10.34 16.57 -3.37
C SER A 291 -11.29 15.93 -4.39
N PHE A 292 -11.38 14.59 -4.42
CA PHE A 292 -12.22 13.86 -5.39
C PHE A 292 -13.73 14.03 -5.16
N GLY A 293 -14.17 14.36 -3.95
CA GLY A 293 -15.57 14.35 -3.54
C GLY A 293 -16.10 12.96 -3.13
N TYR A 294 -15.50 11.89 -3.63
CA TYR A 294 -15.82 10.50 -3.31
C TYR A 294 -14.55 9.69 -2.97
N VAL A 295 -14.73 8.48 -2.40
CA VAL A 295 -13.60 7.56 -2.17
C VAL A 295 -13.18 6.92 -3.49
N SER A 296 -12.13 7.49 -4.09
CA SER A 296 -11.55 7.06 -5.36
C SER A 296 -10.34 6.14 -5.17
N ASN A 297 -10.03 5.38 -6.21
CA ASN A 297 -8.74 4.72 -6.32
C ASN A 297 -7.69 5.69 -6.86
N TYR A 298 -6.91 6.30 -5.96
CA TYR A 298 -5.96 7.36 -6.31
C TYR A 298 -4.83 6.93 -7.29
N TYR A 299 -4.44 5.66 -7.27
CA TYR A 299 -3.23 5.19 -7.97
C TYR A 299 -3.50 4.41 -9.25
N ARG A 300 -4.73 3.96 -9.51
CA ARG A 300 -5.03 3.00 -10.58
C ARG A 300 -6.45 3.20 -11.11
N TRP A 301 -6.73 2.61 -12.28
CA TRP A 301 -8.08 2.49 -12.85
C TRP A 301 -8.78 3.86 -13.04
N PHE A 302 -8.04 4.90 -13.42
CA PHE A 302 -8.58 6.22 -13.74
C PHE A 302 -9.36 6.89 -12.59
N GLY A 303 -9.03 6.58 -11.32
CA GLY A 303 -9.72 7.20 -10.20
C GLY A 303 -11.14 6.69 -9.95
N VAL A 304 -11.51 5.51 -10.45
CA VAL A 304 -12.84 4.91 -10.19
C VAL A 304 -13.13 4.76 -8.69
N PRO A 305 -14.41 4.79 -8.27
CA PRO A 305 -14.80 4.67 -6.87
C PRO A 305 -14.49 3.28 -6.29
N GLU A 306 -14.14 3.20 -5.01
CA GLU A 306 -13.96 1.93 -4.26
C GLU A 306 -15.26 1.14 -4.03
N ALA A 307 -16.41 1.76 -4.31
CA ALA A 307 -17.71 1.09 -4.32
C ALA A 307 -17.70 -0.15 -5.26
N PRO A 308 -18.39 -1.26 -4.90
CA PRO A 308 -19.32 -1.40 -3.78
C PRO A 308 -18.63 -1.71 -2.44
N PHE A 309 -17.30 -1.73 -2.40
CA PHE A 309 -16.52 -1.94 -1.19
C PHE A 309 -16.14 -0.60 -0.54
N GLY A 310 -15.43 -0.64 0.59
CA GLY A 310 -14.70 0.53 1.06
C GLY A 310 -15.48 1.53 1.92
N TRP A 311 -16.66 1.20 2.45
CA TRP A 311 -17.37 2.09 3.40
C TRP A 311 -16.53 2.50 4.61
N PHE A 312 -15.57 1.68 5.01
CA PHE A 312 -14.68 1.99 6.12
C PHE A 312 -13.66 3.07 5.74
N TYR A 313 -13.35 3.26 4.46
CA TYR A 313 -12.53 4.38 3.98
C TYR A 313 -13.21 5.72 4.24
N GLU A 314 -14.54 5.80 4.15
CA GLU A 314 -15.28 7.01 4.54
C GLU A 314 -15.01 7.37 6.01
N VAL A 315 -14.99 6.37 6.90
CA VAL A 315 -14.65 6.58 8.32
C VAL A 315 -13.19 7.01 8.48
N TYR A 316 -12.28 6.37 7.74
CA TYR A 316 -10.87 6.77 7.73
C TYR A 316 -10.65 8.18 7.16
N SER A 317 -11.45 8.62 6.19
CA SER A 317 -11.32 9.97 5.60
C SER A 317 -11.56 11.06 6.66
N VAL A 318 -12.53 10.85 7.56
CA VAL A 318 -12.75 11.71 8.73
C VAL A 318 -11.65 11.53 9.78
N TRP A 319 -11.13 10.31 9.93
CA TRP A 319 -10.07 10.00 10.90
C TRP A 319 -8.74 10.68 10.57
N VAL A 320 -8.38 10.76 9.28
CA VAL A 320 -7.11 11.36 8.82
C VAL A 320 -7.14 12.89 8.85
N GLN A 321 -8.32 13.52 8.85
CA GLN A 321 -8.46 14.96 9.06
C GLN A 321 -8.00 15.40 10.47
N VAL A 322 -8.04 14.49 11.45
CA VAL A 322 -7.53 14.77 12.80
C VAL A 322 -6.00 14.71 12.83
N SER A 323 -5.43 13.67 12.23
CA SER A 323 -3.98 13.50 12.11
C SER A 323 -3.66 12.42 11.09
N THR A 324 -2.55 12.59 10.36
CA THR A 324 -1.97 11.58 9.46
C THR A 324 -0.83 10.79 10.11
N ALA A 325 -0.53 11.04 11.40
CA ALA A 325 0.51 10.35 12.14
C ALA A 325 0.29 8.82 12.15
N THR A 326 1.36 8.05 11.94
CA THR A 326 1.29 6.58 11.80
C THR A 326 0.63 5.89 13.02
N PRO A 327 0.96 6.24 14.28
CA PRO A 327 0.29 5.65 15.44
C PRO A 327 -1.21 5.97 15.48
N TRP A 328 -1.61 7.17 15.08
CA TRP A 328 -3.02 7.59 15.07
C TRP A 328 -3.84 6.82 14.04
N VAL A 329 -3.36 6.74 12.80
CA VAL A 329 -4.08 6.05 11.73
C VAL A 329 -4.17 4.54 11.96
N ARG A 330 -3.26 3.95 12.76
CA ARG A 330 -3.31 2.53 13.17
C ARG A 330 -4.12 2.25 14.43
N LEU A 331 -4.55 3.28 15.16
CA LEU A 331 -5.31 3.12 16.39
C LEU A 331 -6.61 2.30 16.20
N PRO A 332 -7.39 2.49 15.11
CA PRO A 332 -8.56 1.64 14.85
C PRO A 332 -8.21 0.15 14.75
N ALA A 333 -7.10 -0.21 14.10
CA ALA A 333 -6.63 -1.59 14.01
C ALA A 333 -6.30 -2.16 15.39
N LEU A 334 -5.57 -1.42 16.22
CA LEU A 334 -5.29 -1.82 17.61
C LEU A 334 -6.58 -2.10 18.40
N LEU A 335 -7.56 -1.19 18.33
CA LEU A 335 -8.84 -1.34 19.04
C LEU A 335 -9.61 -2.58 18.55
N MET A 336 -9.65 -2.81 17.24
CA MET A 336 -10.26 -4.00 16.65
C MET A 336 -9.57 -5.30 17.09
N GLY A 337 -8.25 -5.29 17.25
CA GLY A 337 -7.48 -6.41 17.80
C GLY A 337 -7.83 -6.71 19.26
N ILE A 338 -7.92 -5.68 20.09
CA ILE A 338 -8.31 -5.80 21.50
C ILE A 338 -9.74 -6.38 21.59
N VAL A 339 -10.70 -5.82 20.84
CA VAL A 339 -12.09 -6.30 20.85
C VAL A 339 -12.17 -7.73 20.32
N SER A 340 -11.44 -8.07 19.25
CA SER A 340 -11.40 -9.43 18.70
C SER A 340 -10.88 -10.44 19.74
N TRP A 341 -9.82 -10.11 20.47
CA TRP A 341 -9.33 -10.96 21.56
C TRP A 341 -10.36 -11.13 22.68
N LEU A 342 -11.06 -10.07 23.06
CA LEU A 342 -12.12 -10.13 24.06
C LEU A 342 -13.29 -11.02 23.60
N LEU A 343 -13.68 -10.95 22.33
CA LEU A 343 -14.70 -11.84 21.76
C LEU A 343 -14.24 -13.30 21.79
N ILE A 344 -13.00 -13.59 21.39
CA ILE A 344 -12.44 -14.95 21.45
C ILE A 344 -12.44 -15.47 22.90
N SER A 345 -11.87 -14.72 23.82
CA SER A 345 -11.66 -15.14 25.21
C SER A 345 -12.95 -15.25 26.02
N ARG A 346 -13.94 -14.38 25.77
CA ARG A 346 -15.17 -14.27 26.57
C ARG A 346 -16.41 -14.89 25.94
N GLU A 347 -16.49 -14.97 24.62
CA GLU A 347 -17.66 -15.52 23.92
C GLU A 347 -17.35 -16.87 23.27
N VAL A 348 -16.29 -16.94 22.46
CA VAL A 348 -15.99 -18.13 21.65
C VAL A 348 -15.45 -19.29 22.52
N LEU A 349 -14.40 -19.07 23.31
CA LEU A 349 -13.80 -20.14 24.13
C LEU A 349 -14.79 -20.74 25.15
N PRO A 350 -15.59 -19.95 25.88
CA PRO A 350 -16.61 -20.50 26.78
C PRO A 350 -17.69 -21.31 26.04
N ARG A 351 -18.05 -20.91 24.82
CA ARG A 351 -19.04 -21.62 24.00
C ARG A 351 -18.54 -22.99 23.54
N LEU A 352 -17.23 -23.15 23.35
CA LEU A 352 -16.60 -24.42 23.00
C LEU A 352 -16.59 -25.44 24.14
N GLY A 353 -16.87 -25.05 25.39
CA GLY A 353 -17.05 -25.98 26.52
C GLY A 353 -16.39 -25.51 27.82
N GLN A 354 -16.90 -25.98 28.96
CA GLN A 354 -16.41 -25.58 30.28
C GLN A 354 -14.95 -25.99 30.53
N GLN A 355 -14.51 -27.13 30.00
CA GLN A 355 -13.12 -27.58 30.12
C GLN A 355 -12.17 -26.76 29.24
N VAL A 356 -12.60 -26.32 28.06
CA VAL A 356 -11.84 -25.37 27.22
C VAL A 356 -11.64 -24.05 27.97
N ARG A 357 -12.73 -23.49 28.54
CA ARG A 357 -12.69 -22.25 29.31
C ARG A 357 -11.72 -22.27 30.49
N ARG A 358 -11.71 -23.37 31.26
CA ARG A 358 -10.89 -23.51 32.47
C ARG A 358 -9.44 -23.95 32.20
N SER A 359 -9.13 -24.41 30.99
CA SER A 359 -7.80 -24.88 30.64
C SER A 359 -6.85 -23.69 30.41
N ASN A 360 -5.81 -23.60 31.24
CA ASN A 360 -4.76 -22.59 31.06
C ASN A 360 -4.03 -22.78 29.73
N ALA A 361 -3.67 -24.02 29.37
CA ALA A 361 -2.96 -24.30 28.13
C ALA A 361 -3.79 -23.97 26.89
N ALA A 362 -5.10 -24.29 26.88
CA ALA A 362 -5.96 -23.99 25.74
C ALA A 362 -6.09 -22.47 25.52
N GLY A 363 -6.24 -21.69 26.59
CA GLY A 363 -6.32 -20.24 26.45
C GLY A 363 -4.98 -19.56 26.12
N TRP A 364 -3.84 -20.10 26.58
CA TRP A 364 -2.53 -19.61 26.14
C TRP A 364 -2.20 -19.98 24.70
N ALA A 365 -2.61 -21.18 24.24
CA ALA A 365 -2.55 -21.54 22.82
C ALA A 365 -3.40 -20.58 21.97
N ALA A 366 -4.61 -20.24 22.43
CA ALA A 366 -5.45 -19.25 21.75
C ALA A 366 -4.78 -17.88 21.66
N ALA A 367 -4.23 -17.39 22.77
CA ALA A 367 -3.54 -16.11 22.85
C ALA A 367 -2.35 -16.05 21.89
N ALA A 368 -1.48 -17.06 21.93
CA ALA A 368 -0.25 -17.07 21.15
C ALA A 368 -0.53 -17.21 19.65
N VAL A 369 -1.51 -18.03 19.24
CA VAL A 369 -1.88 -18.15 17.82
C VAL A 369 -2.63 -16.92 17.32
N PHE A 370 -3.47 -16.29 18.15
CA PHE A 370 -4.08 -15.02 17.80
C PHE A 370 -3.01 -13.95 17.52
N LEU A 371 -2.03 -13.80 18.42
CA LEU A 371 -0.91 -12.87 18.22
C LEU A 371 -0.06 -13.24 16.98
N ALA A 372 0.23 -14.53 16.77
CA ALA A 372 1.00 -14.98 15.61
C ALA A 372 0.33 -14.63 14.26
N PHE A 373 -1.00 -14.49 14.20
CA PHE A 373 -1.65 -13.90 13.02
C PHE A 373 -1.68 -12.37 13.10
N TRP A 374 -2.02 -11.81 14.26
CA TRP A 374 -2.28 -10.38 14.37
C TRP A 374 -1.05 -9.53 14.07
N LEU A 375 0.11 -9.89 14.63
CA LEU A 375 1.33 -9.10 14.54
C LEU A 375 1.83 -8.96 13.08
N PRO A 376 2.00 -10.05 12.29
CA PRO A 376 2.49 -9.95 10.91
C PRO A 376 1.46 -9.50 9.87
N TYR A 377 0.14 -9.59 10.14
CA TYR A 377 -0.91 -9.32 9.14
C TYR A 377 -1.78 -8.09 9.43
N ASN A 378 -2.16 -7.84 10.69
CA ASN A 378 -3.31 -7.00 11.04
C ASN A 378 -2.93 -5.72 11.81
N ASN A 379 -1.71 -5.21 11.60
CA ASN A 379 -1.20 -3.99 12.26
C ASN A 379 -1.47 -2.69 11.46
N GLY A 380 -2.01 -2.81 10.24
CA GLY A 380 -2.12 -1.73 9.26
C GLY A 380 -3.53 -1.17 9.06
N LEU A 381 -3.71 -0.40 7.98
CA LEU A 381 -4.98 0.23 7.59
C LEU A 381 -5.85 -0.69 6.70
N ARG A 382 -5.34 -1.86 6.36
CA ARG A 382 -5.99 -2.85 5.50
C ARG A 382 -7.32 -3.32 6.10
N PRO A 383 -8.26 -3.87 5.29
CA PRO A 383 -9.57 -4.27 5.79
C PRO A 383 -9.59 -5.58 6.60
N GLU A 384 -8.51 -6.37 6.65
CA GLU A 384 -8.49 -7.64 7.39
C GLU A 384 -8.88 -7.51 8.87
N PRO A 385 -8.40 -6.53 9.66
CA PRO A 385 -8.86 -6.29 11.03
C PRO A 385 -10.38 -6.07 11.13
N VAL A 386 -10.96 -5.35 10.16
CA VAL A 386 -12.43 -5.16 10.06
C VAL A 386 -13.09 -6.51 9.82
N VAL A 387 -12.62 -7.28 8.82
CA VAL A 387 -13.19 -8.60 8.51
C VAL A 387 -13.08 -9.56 9.70
N VAL A 388 -11.96 -9.55 10.43
CA VAL A 388 -11.76 -10.39 11.63
C VAL A 388 -12.79 -10.05 12.71
N LEU A 389 -12.93 -8.77 13.04
CA LEU A 389 -13.87 -8.32 14.06
C LEU A 389 -15.31 -8.69 13.69
N PHE A 390 -15.73 -8.35 12.46
CA PHE A 390 -17.10 -8.59 12.02
C PHE A 390 -17.40 -10.08 11.83
N SER A 391 -16.44 -10.89 11.39
CA SER A 391 -16.58 -12.35 11.35
C SER A 391 -16.76 -12.96 12.74
N LEU A 392 -16.02 -12.46 13.75
CA LEU A 392 -16.20 -12.87 15.15
C LEU A 392 -17.55 -12.45 15.72
N LEU A 393 -17.99 -11.22 15.43
CA LEU A 393 -19.32 -10.72 15.84
C LEU A 393 -20.44 -11.55 15.20
N ALA A 394 -20.36 -11.86 13.90
CA ALA A 394 -21.30 -12.72 13.19
C ALA A 394 -21.31 -14.14 13.79
N LEU A 395 -20.14 -14.72 14.07
CA LEU A 395 -20.03 -16.02 14.74
C LEU A 395 -20.70 -16.01 16.13
N CYS A 396 -20.42 -15.00 16.94
CA CYS A 396 -21.02 -14.85 18.27
C CYS A 396 -22.54 -14.68 18.18
N ALA A 397 -23.02 -13.88 17.21
CA ALA A 397 -24.44 -13.63 16.98
C ALA A 397 -25.19 -14.91 16.58
N VAL A 398 -24.64 -15.69 15.65
CA VAL A 398 -25.21 -16.97 15.21
C VAL A 398 -25.20 -18.01 16.35
N GLU A 399 -24.09 -18.15 17.08
CA GLU A 399 -24.03 -19.07 18.21
C GLU A 399 -25.00 -18.70 19.34
N ARG A 400 -25.17 -17.40 19.61
CA ARG A 400 -26.16 -16.90 20.56
C ARG A 400 -27.59 -17.14 20.08
N ALA A 401 -27.88 -16.94 18.79
CA ALA A 401 -29.18 -17.25 18.20
C ALA A 401 -29.56 -18.73 18.38
N VAL A 402 -28.64 -19.63 18.03
CA VAL A 402 -28.82 -21.08 18.17
C VAL A 402 -28.89 -21.53 19.63
N ALA A 403 -28.13 -20.91 20.53
CA ALA A 403 -28.15 -21.28 21.95
C ALA A 403 -29.39 -20.78 22.71
N THR A 404 -29.98 -19.66 22.27
CA THR A 404 -31.11 -19.01 22.96
C THR A 404 -32.46 -19.20 22.30
N ASP A 405 -32.51 -19.88 21.14
CA ASP A 405 -33.69 -20.02 20.28
C ASP A 405 -34.33 -18.67 19.91
N ARG A 406 -33.53 -17.71 19.45
CA ARG A 406 -33.96 -16.34 19.10
C ARG A 406 -33.44 -15.90 17.74
N LEU A 407 -34.27 -15.21 16.98
CA LEU A 407 -33.94 -14.75 15.63
C LEU A 407 -33.26 -13.38 15.62
N MET A 408 -33.53 -12.51 16.60
CA MET A 408 -32.93 -11.17 16.63
C MET A 408 -31.40 -11.15 16.59
N PRO A 409 -30.66 -12.00 17.34
CA PRO A 409 -29.21 -12.07 17.19
C PRO A 409 -28.78 -12.49 15.78
N ALA A 410 -29.49 -13.43 15.13
CA ALA A 410 -29.18 -13.82 13.77
C ALA A 410 -29.45 -12.68 12.77
N ALA A 411 -30.54 -11.91 12.94
CA ALA A 411 -30.85 -10.74 12.11
C ALA A 411 -29.78 -9.65 12.23
N LEU A 412 -29.34 -9.30 13.44
CA LEU A 412 -28.22 -8.37 13.62
C LEU A 412 -26.89 -8.94 13.10
N GLY A 413 -26.67 -10.25 13.26
CA GLY A 413 -25.51 -10.92 12.70
C GLY A 413 -25.46 -10.83 11.16
N LEU A 414 -26.61 -10.79 10.48
CA LEU A 414 -26.68 -10.59 9.03
C LEU A 414 -26.23 -9.18 8.63
N VAL A 415 -26.64 -8.15 9.38
CA VAL A 415 -26.15 -6.77 9.16
C VAL A 415 -24.64 -6.71 9.31
N VAL A 416 -24.10 -7.33 10.37
CA VAL A 416 -22.66 -7.42 10.61
C VAL A 416 -21.94 -8.18 9.48
N ALA A 417 -22.49 -9.31 9.02
CA ALA A 417 -21.92 -10.03 7.90
C ALA A 417 -21.95 -9.20 6.60
N ALA A 418 -23.05 -8.50 6.34
CA ALA A 418 -23.19 -7.61 5.19
C ALA A 418 -22.17 -6.45 5.23
N LEU A 419 -21.96 -5.83 6.39
CA LEU A 419 -20.92 -4.80 6.59
C LEU A 419 -19.51 -5.36 6.34
N SER A 420 -19.24 -6.59 6.73
CA SER A 420 -17.95 -7.24 6.44
C SER A 420 -17.77 -7.51 4.95
N VAL A 421 -18.82 -7.97 4.25
CA VAL A 421 -18.79 -8.19 2.79
C VAL A 421 -18.59 -6.87 2.05
N GLY A 422 -19.27 -5.80 2.49
CA GLY A 422 -19.08 -4.45 1.95
C GLY A 422 -17.74 -3.80 2.30
N ALA A 423 -16.91 -4.42 3.14
CA ALA A 423 -15.56 -3.93 3.40
C ALA A 423 -14.54 -4.44 2.37
N ASN A 424 -14.63 -5.71 1.94
CA ASN A 424 -13.71 -6.34 0.98
C ASN A 424 -14.29 -7.69 0.45
N PRO A 425 -13.92 -8.21 -0.74
CA PRO A 425 -14.45 -9.50 -1.24
C PRO A 425 -14.25 -10.69 -0.29
N HIS A 426 -13.08 -10.78 0.37
CA HIS A 426 -12.84 -11.86 1.35
C HIS A 426 -13.65 -11.72 2.65
N GLY A 427 -14.37 -10.60 2.82
CA GLY A 427 -15.35 -10.38 3.89
C GLY A 427 -16.51 -11.38 3.89
N MET A 428 -16.69 -12.14 2.80
CA MET A 428 -17.59 -13.30 2.72
C MET A 428 -17.35 -14.35 3.81
N VAL A 429 -16.17 -14.40 4.43
CA VAL A 429 -15.89 -15.29 5.58
C VAL A 429 -16.88 -15.06 6.73
N SER A 430 -17.39 -13.84 6.92
CA SER A 430 -18.38 -13.49 7.94
C SER A 430 -19.76 -14.15 7.72
N VAL A 431 -20.04 -14.64 6.51
CA VAL A 431 -21.27 -15.37 6.15
C VAL A 431 -21.18 -16.85 6.55
N LEU A 432 -19.96 -17.40 6.65
CA LEU A 432 -19.74 -18.83 6.95
C LEU A 432 -20.36 -19.33 8.25
N PRO A 433 -20.45 -18.56 9.35
CA PRO A 433 -21.22 -18.96 10.53
C PRO A 433 -22.67 -19.31 10.22
N PHE A 434 -23.33 -18.58 9.31
CA PHE A 434 -24.71 -18.86 8.88
C PHE A 434 -24.79 -20.16 8.08
N VAL A 435 -23.83 -20.38 7.16
CA VAL A 435 -23.74 -21.61 6.36
C VAL A 435 -23.49 -22.82 7.27
N ALA A 436 -22.51 -22.73 8.18
CA ALA A 436 -22.19 -23.81 9.12
C ALA A 436 -23.34 -24.09 10.10
N ALA A 437 -24.16 -23.09 10.42
CA ALA A 437 -25.34 -23.20 11.28
C ALA A 437 -26.66 -23.31 10.49
N LEU A 438 -26.63 -23.58 9.18
CA LEU A 438 -27.83 -23.55 8.33
C LEU A 438 -28.94 -24.46 8.87
N LYS A 439 -28.61 -25.70 9.23
CA LYS A 439 -29.57 -26.67 9.77
C LYS A 439 -30.24 -26.21 11.07
N PRO A 440 -29.52 -25.82 12.14
CA PRO A 440 -30.16 -25.32 13.36
C PRO A 440 -30.88 -23.99 13.15
N LEU A 441 -30.36 -23.07 12.32
CA LEU A 441 -31.03 -21.80 12.02
C LEU A 441 -32.33 -22.02 11.26
N PHE A 442 -32.37 -22.92 10.27
CA PHE A 442 -33.58 -23.25 9.52
C PHE A 442 -34.66 -23.86 10.44
N ARG A 443 -34.27 -24.71 11.38
CA ARG A 443 -35.20 -25.25 12.40
C ARG A 443 -35.78 -24.15 13.28
N LEU A 444 -34.93 -23.21 13.72
CA LEU A 444 -35.36 -22.04 14.50
C LEU A 444 -36.31 -21.16 13.69
N LEU A 445 -35.95 -20.85 12.44
CA LEU A 445 -36.77 -20.07 11.51
C LEU A 445 -38.14 -20.72 11.30
N ARG A 446 -38.18 -22.01 10.92
CA ARG A 446 -39.43 -22.75 10.71
C ARG A 446 -40.30 -22.77 11.95
N LYS A 447 -39.71 -22.98 13.13
CA LYS A 447 -40.44 -22.95 14.40
C LYS A 447 -41.13 -21.60 14.62
N ARG A 448 -40.41 -20.49 14.45
CA ARG A 448 -40.96 -19.13 14.62
C ARG A 448 -41.95 -18.75 13.52
N ALA A 449 -41.71 -19.18 12.29
CA ALA A 449 -42.62 -18.95 11.17
C ALA A 449 -43.96 -19.68 11.37
N LEU A 450 -43.96 -20.88 11.94
CA LEU A 450 -45.19 -21.60 12.29
C LEU A 450 -45.95 -20.94 13.46
N GLU A 451 -45.24 -20.33 14.42
CA GLU A 451 -45.85 -19.62 15.56
C GLU A 451 -46.43 -18.25 15.18
N PHE A 452 -45.71 -17.47 14.37
CA PHE A 452 -46.05 -16.07 14.09
C PHE A 452 -46.50 -15.78 12.66
N GLY A 453 -46.29 -16.71 11.72
CA GLY A 453 -46.45 -16.53 10.28
C GLY A 453 -45.10 -16.33 9.59
N TRP A 454 -45.01 -16.71 8.31
CA TRP A 454 -43.79 -16.58 7.51
C TRP A 454 -43.41 -15.11 7.26
N LEU A 455 -44.36 -14.28 6.83
CA LEU A 455 -44.09 -12.89 6.46
C LEU A 455 -43.57 -12.02 7.64
N PRO A 456 -44.17 -12.05 8.85
CA PRO A 456 -43.68 -11.27 9.99
C PRO A 456 -42.28 -11.65 10.48
N VAL A 457 -41.78 -12.82 10.07
CA VAL A 457 -40.46 -13.34 10.45
C VAL A 457 -39.44 -13.08 9.34
N LEU A 458 -39.80 -13.39 8.08
CA LEU A 458 -38.91 -13.21 6.94
C LEU A 458 -38.68 -11.74 6.58
N ALA A 459 -39.70 -10.88 6.71
CA ALA A 459 -39.59 -9.48 6.30
C ALA A 459 -38.53 -8.69 7.12
N PRO A 460 -38.47 -8.78 8.47
CA PRO A 460 -37.37 -8.17 9.23
C PRO A 460 -35.99 -8.75 8.91
N ILE A 461 -35.91 -10.06 8.62
CA ILE A 461 -34.65 -10.73 8.26
C ILE A 461 -34.16 -10.21 6.89
N ALA A 462 -35.06 -10.11 5.91
CA ALA A 462 -34.76 -9.54 4.60
C ALA A 462 -34.30 -8.08 4.72
N SER A 463 -35.03 -7.26 5.47
CA SER A 463 -34.65 -5.86 5.72
C SER A 463 -33.27 -5.76 6.37
N SER A 464 -32.93 -6.67 7.30
CA SER A 464 -31.60 -6.72 7.93
C SER A 464 -30.48 -7.11 6.95
N GLY A 465 -30.76 -7.93 5.94
CA GLY A 465 -29.79 -8.32 4.92
C GLY A 465 -29.55 -7.22 3.88
N PHE A 466 -30.60 -6.50 3.48
CA PHE A 466 -30.54 -5.50 2.41
C PHE A 466 -30.22 -4.08 2.87
N VAL A 467 -30.33 -3.76 4.17
CA VAL A 467 -30.06 -2.39 4.68
C VAL A 467 -28.67 -1.89 4.30
N ILE A 468 -27.69 -2.77 4.09
CA ILE A 468 -26.33 -2.41 3.65
C ILE A 468 -26.31 -1.61 2.33
N LEU A 469 -27.30 -1.81 1.45
CA LEU A 469 -27.38 -1.08 0.18
C LEU A 469 -27.51 0.43 0.39
N THR A 470 -28.10 0.86 1.51
CA THR A 470 -28.19 2.29 1.87
C THR A 470 -26.83 2.94 2.10
N LEU A 471 -25.84 2.15 2.52
CA LEU A 471 -24.50 2.61 2.84
C LEU A 471 -23.56 2.42 1.64
N VAL A 472 -23.68 1.31 0.89
CA VAL A 472 -22.89 1.06 -0.32
C VAL A 472 -23.24 2.05 -1.44
N PHE A 473 -24.52 2.33 -1.63
CA PHE A 473 -25.03 3.25 -2.64
C PHE A 473 -25.50 4.56 -2.02
N ALA A 474 -24.89 4.98 -0.91
CA ALA A 474 -25.23 6.24 -0.25
C ALA A 474 -25.09 7.41 -1.23
N ASP A 475 -23.96 7.42 -1.94
CA ASP A 475 -23.64 8.42 -2.95
C ASP A 475 -23.67 7.81 -4.36
N GLN A 476 -22.77 6.86 -4.63
CA GLN A 476 -22.64 6.18 -5.93
C GLN A 476 -23.93 5.48 -6.39
N THR A 477 -24.08 5.33 -7.71
CA THR A 477 -25.23 4.70 -8.35
C THR A 477 -24.94 3.27 -8.79
N TRP A 478 -25.96 2.53 -9.21
CA TRP A 478 -25.78 1.22 -9.83
C TRP A 478 -24.83 1.28 -11.04
N GLN A 479 -25.06 2.21 -11.97
CA GLN A 479 -24.22 2.34 -13.17
C GLN A 479 -22.77 2.69 -12.84
N SER A 480 -22.54 3.64 -11.91
CA SER A 480 -21.19 4.01 -11.47
C SER A 480 -20.40 2.82 -10.92
N VAL A 481 -21.08 1.93 -10.16
CA VAL A 481 -20.47 0.72 -9.60
C VAL A 481 -20.21 -0.35 -10.67
N MET A 482 -21.09 -0.49 -11.66
CA MET A 482 -20.85 -1.41 -12.78
C MET A 482 -19.68 -0.94 -13.64
N ASP A 483 -19.66 0.35 -14.02
CA ASP A 483 -18.55 0.97 -14.77
C ASP A 483 -17.20 0.76 -14.05
N ALA A 484 -17.15 0.97 -12.73
CA ALA A 484 -15.94 0.74 -11.93
C ALA A 484 -15.55 -0.75 -11.85
N THR A 485 -16.52 -1.66 -11.81
CA THR A 485 -16.28 -3.11 -11.77
C THR A 485 -15.76 -3.63 -13.10
N ASP A 486 -16.30 -3.13 -14.21
CA ASP A 486 -15.87 -3.47 -15.57
C ASP A 486 -14.42 -3.02 -15.78
N LEU A 487 -14.08 -1.76 -15.45
CA LEU A 487 -12.70 -1.27 -15.53
C LEU A 487 -11.70 -2.06 -14.68
N ARG A 488 -12.07 -2.43 -13.45
CA ARG A 488 -11.22 -3.26 -12.57
C ARG A 488 -11.00 -4.65 -13.13
N THR A 489 -12.00 -5.22 -13.77
CA THR A 489 -11.93 -6.57 -14.34
C THR A 489 -11.11 -6.57 -15.63
N ASP A 490 -11.30 -5.57 -16.49
CA ASP A 490 -10.62 -5.43 -17.77
C ASP A 490 -9.13 -5.08 -17.62
N ILE A 491 -8.79 -4.14 -16.72
CA ILE A 491 -7.39 -3.74 -16.46
C ILE A 491 -6.69 -4.71 -15.51
N GLY A 492 -7.42 -5.27 -14.54
CA GLY A 492 -6.87 -6.16 -13.54
C GLY A 492 -5.96 -5.47 -12.50
N PRO A 493 -5.31 -6.27 -11.63
CA PRO A 493 -5.29 -7.74 -11.62
C PRO A 493 -6.62 -8.37 -11.15
N SER A 494 -7.18 -9.26 -11.96
CA SER A 494 -8.39 -10.05 -11.65
C SER A 494 -8.13 -11.53 -11.99
N GLN A 495 -7.71 -12.30 -11.00
CA GLN A 495 -7.36 -13.71 -11.15
C GLN A 495 -8.59 -14.61 -10.99
N SER A 496 -8.59 -15.71 -11.74
CA SER A 496 -9.61 -16.73 -11.70
C SER A 496 -9.52 -17.61 -10.45
N TRP A 497 -10.60 -18.33 -10.15
CA TRP A 497 -10.70 -19.19 -8.97
C TRP A 497 -9.67 -20.33 -8.96
N TYR A 498 -9.28 -20.85 -10.12
CA TYR A 498 -8.30 -21.94 -10.25
C TYR A 498 -6.84 -21.46 -10.06
N GLU A 499 -6.60 -20.15 -10.05
CA GLU A 499 -5.28 -19.54 -9.82
C GLU A 499 -4.97 -19.35 -8.33
N GLU A 500 -5.78 -19.91 -7.42
CA GLU A 500 -5.55 -19.81 -5.98
C GLU A 500 -4.15 -20.29 -5.54
N LEU A 501 -3.50 -21.18 -6.31
CA LEU A 501 -2.14 -21.63 -6.02
C LEU A 501 -1.13 -20.48 -6.03
N SER A 502 -1.37 -19.41 -6.79
CA SER A 502 -0.55 -18.19 -6.80
C SER A 502 -0.38 -17.60 -5.40
N ARG A 503 -1.42 -17.68 -4.55
CA ARG A 503 -1.36 -17.22 -3.15
C ARG A 503 -0.34 -18.00 -2.33
N TYR A 504 -0.28 -19.31 -2.54
CA TYR A 504 0.64 -20.19 -1.82
C TYR A 504 2.05 -20.09 -2.39
N ASN A 505 2.20 -19.93 -3.72
CA ASN A 505 3.48 -19.62 -4.33
C ASN A 505 4.09 -18.35 -3.73
N LEU A 506 3.27 -17.31 -3.57
CA LEU A 506 3.69 -16.07 -2.92
C LEU A 506 4.03 -16.28 -1.43
N LEU A 507 3.24 -17.07 -0.68
CA LEU A 507 3.54 -17.44 0.71
C LEU A 507 4.87 -18.20 0.86
N PHE A 508 5.32 -18.90 -0.19
CA PHE A 508 6.60 -19.64 -0.20
C PHE A 508 7.72 -18.93 -0.97
N SER A 509 7.48 -17.70 -1.46
CA SER A 509 8.49 -16.88 -2.12
C SER A 509 9.59 -16.41 -1.13
N PRO A 510 10.79 -16.06 -1.63
CA PRO A 510 11.88 -15.53 -0.80
C PRO A 510 11.75 -14.01 -0.53
N THR A 511 10.54 -13.47 -0.49
CA THR A 511 10.26 -12.04 -0.26
C THR A 511 9.57 -11.80 1.10
N ALA A 512 9.24 -10.54 1.42
CA ALA A 512 8.45 -10.19 2.60
C ALA A 512 7.08 -10.89 2.66
N ASP A 513 6.46 -11.16 1.50
CA ASP A 513 5.19 -11.88 1.44
C ASP A 513 5.29 -13.34 1.86
N GLY A 514 6.45 -13.96 1.63
CA GLY A 514 6.76 -15.32 2.03
C GLY A 514 7.65 -15.42 3.28
N SER A 515 7.62 -14.41 4.16
CA SER A 515 8.42 -14.38 5.38
C SER A 515 8.08 -15.52 6.35
N MET A 516 9.05 -15.90 7.20
CA MET A 516 8.87 -16.95 8.22
C MET A 516 7.67 -16.67 9.14
N THR A 517 7.50 -15.41 9.53
CA THR A 517 6.44 -14.93 10.44
C THR A 517 5.04 -15.03 9.80
N ARG A 518 4.95 -14.90 8.47
CA ARG A 518 3.70 -15.13 7.71
C ARG A 518 3.41 -16.61 7.47
N ARG A 519 4.42 -17.43 7.14
CA ARG A 519 4.25 -18.88 6.89
C ARG A 519 3.74 -19.63 8.12
N PHE A 520 4.36 -19.37 9.27
CA PHE A 520 4.10 -20.10 10.50
C PHE A 520 2.61 -20.21 10.90
N PRO A 521 1.87 -19.09 11.07
CA PRO A 521 0.48 -19.14 11.55
C PRO A 521 -0.46 -19.87 10.56
N VAL A 522 -0.26 -19.71 9.25
CA VAL A 522 -1.06 -20.36 8.21
C VAL A 522 -0.89 -21.88 8.25
N LEU A 523 0.37 -22.33 8.22
CA LEU A 523 0.69 -23.76 8.30
C LEU A 523 0.23 -24.39 9.62
N LEU A 524 0.32 -23.61 10.71
CA LEU A 524 -0.16 -24.05 12.02
C LEU A 524 -1.68 -24.27 12.04
N VAL A 525 -2.46 -23.37 11.43
CA VAL A 525 -3.93 -23.53 11.33
C VAL A 525 -4.28 -24.77 10.52
N ILE A 526 -3.56 -25.06 9.44
CA ILE A 526 -3.76 -26.29 8.64
C ILE A 526 -3.50 -27.52 9.51
N LEU A 527 -2.39 -27.56 10.26
CA LEU A 527 -2.06 -28.64 11.19
C LEU A 527 -3.14 -28.81 12.29
N CYS A 528 -3.59 -27.69 12.87
CA CYS A 528 -4.63 -27.66 13.89
C CYS A 528 -5.97 -28.19 13.34
N LEU A 529 -6.35 -27.77 12.14
CA LEU A 529 -7.57 -28.20 11.45
C LEU A 529 -7.53 -29.71 11.16
N ALA A 530 -6.44 -30.20 10.57
CA ALA A 530 -6.24 -31.61 10.27
C ALA A 530 -6.28 -32.46 11.56
N THR A 531 -5.57 -32.02 12.60
CA THR A 531 -5.53 -32.74 13.89
C THR A 531 -6.91 -32.84 14.53
N CYS A 532 -7.65 -31.72 14.59
CA CYS A 532 -9.00 -31.72 15.13
C CYS A 532 -9.97 -32.56 14.30
N ALA A 533 -9.86 -32.52 12.96
CA ALA A 533 -10.66 -33.34 12.06
C ALA A 533 -10.40 -34.84 12.26
N VAL A 534 -9.14 -35.28 12.31
CA VAL A 534 -8.75 -36.68 12.57
C VAL A 534 -9.30 -37.17 13.91
N VAL A 535 -9.18 -36.37 14.97
CA VAL A 535 -9.71 -36.73 16.31
C VAL A 535 -11.23 -36.82 16.28
N LEU A 536 -11.90 -35.89 15.59
CA LEU A 536 -13.37 -35.88 15.47
C LEU A 536 -13.87 -37.08 14.67
N LEU A 537 -13.25 -37.42 13.54
CA LEU A 537 -13.61 -38.57 12.70
C LEU A 537 -13.37 -39.89 13.43
N ARG A 538 -12.22 -40.02 14.13
CA ARG A 538 -11.87 -41.26 14.82
C ARG A 538 -12.69 -41.51 16.10
N ARG A 539 -13.11 -40.46 16.82
CA ARG A 539 -13.74 -40.60 18.15
C ARG A 539 -15.15 -40.02 18.25
N GLY A 540 -15.68 -39.46 17.17
CA GLY A 540 -16.99 -38.80 17.10
C GLY A 540 -17.10 -37.46 17.85
N ARG A 541 -16.22 -37.20 18.84
CA ARG A 541 -16.15 -35.97 19.64
C ARG A 541 -14.74 -35.75 20.24
N ILE A 542 -14.41 -34.48 20.46
CA ILE A 542 -13.26 -34.07 21.29
C ILE A 542 -13.72 -34.04 22.75
N ARG A 543 -13.14 -34.88 23.61
CA ARG A 543 -13.53 -34.95 25.04
C ARG A 543 -13.25 -33.60 25.71
N GLY A 544 -14.27 -33.03 26.37
CA GLY A 544 -14.20 -31.73 27.04
C GLY A 544 -14.68 -30.54 26.21
N ALA A 545 -14.86 -30.73 24.90
CA ALA A 545 -15.43 -29.72 24.01
C ALA A 545 -16.90 -30.02 23.65
N ALA A 546 -17.69 -28.97 23.45
CA ALA A 546 -19.07 -29.05 23.01
C ALA A 546 -19.13 -29.41 21.53
N LEU A 547 -19.85 -30.49 21.20
CA LEU A 547 -19.82 -31.10 19.87
C LEU A 547 -20.31 -30.16 18.75
N GLY A 548 -21.45 -29.50 18.97
CA GLY A 548 -22.07 -28.62 17.98
C GLY A 548 -21.18 -27.43 17.58
N PRO A 549 -20.79 -26.57 18.56
CA PRO A 549 -19.89 -25.44 18.29
C PRO A 549 -18.54 -25.86 17.71
N SER A 550 -17.95 -26.96 18.19
CA SER A 550 -16.66 -27.44 17.67
C SER A 550 -16.75 -27.85 16.20
N ARG A 551 -17.81 -28.55 15.78
CA ARG A 551 -18.03 -28.93 14.37
C ARG A 551 -18.22 -27.71 13.48
N ARG A 552 -18.97 -26.70 13.94
CA ARG A 552 -19.18 -25.47 13.17
C ARG A 552 -17.90 -24.66 13.07
N LEU A 553 -17.11 -24.52 14.13
CA LEU A 553 -15.82 -23.83 14.08
C LEU A 553 -14.86 -24.50 13.08
N LEU A 554 -14.78 -25.83 13.07
CA LEU A 554 -13.97 -26.57 12.09
C LEU A 554 -14.46 -26.34 10.66
N ALA A 555 -15.78 -26.38 10.44
CA ALA A 555 -16.38 -26.12 9.13
C ALA A 555 -16.11 -24.69 8.66
N ILE A 556 -16.27 -23.68 9.53
CA ILE A 556 -15.98 -22.27 9.21
C ILE A 556 -14.51 -22.11 8.85
N SER A 557 -13.59 -22.70 9.63
CA SER A 557 -12.15 -22.61 9.37
C SER A 557 -11.79 -23.25 8.02
N ALA A 558 -12.35 -24.42 7.69
CA ALA A 558 -12.13 -25.08 6.40
C ALA A 558 -12.74 -24.29 5.23
N MET A 559 -13.98 -23.82 5.37
CA MET A 559 -14.66 -23.03 4.33
C MET A 559 -14.03 -21.64 4.13
N SER A 560 -13.30 -21.12 5.12
CA SER A 560 -12.57 -19.84 4.97
C SER A 560 -11.51 -19.92 3.86
N PHE A 561 -10.82 -21.06 3.74
CA PHE A 561 -9.94 -21.31 2.59
C PHE A 561 -10.73 -21.35 1.27
N GLY A 562 -11.94 -21.91 1.27
CA GLY A 562 -12.85 -21.89 0.12
C GLY A 562 -13.27 -20.49 -0.32
N VAL A 563 -13.51 -19.57 0.62
CA VAL A 563 -13.80 -18.16 0.31
C VAL A 563 -12.60 -17.49 -0.34
N LEU A 564 -11.37 -17.77 0.12
CA LEU A 564 -10.15 -17.23 -0.49
C LEU A 564 -10.02 -17.63 -1.97
N VAL A 565 -10.46 -18.84 -2.35
CA VAL A 565 -10.51 -19.30 -3.77
C VAL A 565 -11.35 -18.35 -4.64
N LEU A 566 -12.40 -17.74 -4.10
CA LEU A 566 -13.32 -16.87 -4.86
C LEU A 566 -12.86 -15.41 -4.94
N THR A 567 -11.78 -15.04 -4.24
CA THR A 567 -11.28 -13.66 -4.25
C THR A 567 -10.56 -13.34 -5.56
N PRO A 568 -10.76 -12.15 -6.16
CA PRO A 568 -10.12 -11.78 -7.43
C PRO A 568 -8.62 -11.57 -7.30
N THR A 569 -8.10 -11.22 -6.11
CA THR A 569 -6.66 -11.04 -5.87
C THR A 569 -6.09 -12.11 -4.93
N LYS A 570 -4.92 -12.65 -5.29
CA LYS A 570 -4.33 -13.85 -4.66
C LYS A 570 -3.12 -13.56 -3.77
N TRP A 571 -3.19 -12.51 -2.95
CA TRP A 571 -2.09 -12.12 -2.08
C TRP A 571 -1.99 -12.92 -0.77
N SER A 572 -0.76 -13.08 -0.26
CA SER A 572 -0.49 -13.82 0.98
C SER A 572 -1.08 -13.14 2.23
N HIS A 573 -1.19 -11.81 2.21
CA HIS A 573 -1.67 -11.01 3.33
C HIS A 573 -3.16 -11.28 3.67
N HIS A 574 -3.96 -11.82 2.74
CA HIS A 574 -5.37 -12.17 3.00
C HIS A 574 -5.52 -13.26 4.07
N PHE A 575 -4.46 -14.02 4.37
CA PHE A 575 -4.49 -14.99 5.47
C PHE A 575 -4.68 -14.35 6.85
N GLY A 576 -4.52 -13.03 6.99
CA GLY A 576 -4.82 -12.28 8.21
C GLY A 576 -6.25 -12.49 8.74
N ILE A 577 -7.21 -12.81 7.86
CA ILE A 577 -8.61 -13.10 8.25
C ILE A 577 -8.74 -14.35 9.13
N LEU A 578 -7.76 -15.27 9.05
CA LEU A 578 -7.74 -16.49 9.87
C LEU A 578 -7.47 -16.20 11.35
N ALA A 579 -7.08 -14.97 11.72
CA ALA A 579 -7.01 -14.55 13.13
C ALA A 579 -8.35 -14.73 13.86
N ALA A 580 -9.48 -14.64 13.14
CA ALA A 580 -10.82 -14.81 13.70
C ALA A 580 -11.07 -16.23 14.25
N THR A 581 -10.51 -17.26 13.61
CA THR A 581 -10.77 -18.66 13.97
C THR A 581 -9.54 -19.38 14.50
N GLY A 582 -8.34 -18.94 14.13
CA GLY A 582 -7.06 -19.61 14.44
C GLY A 582 -6.82 -19.80 15.94
N GLY A 583 -7.04 -18.76 16.75
CA GLY A 583 -6.88 -18.87 18.20
C GLY A 583 -7.85 -19.88 18.84
N ALA A 584 -9.12 -19.86 18.42
CA ALA A 584 -10.13 -20.80 18.91
C ALA A 584 -9.86 -22.25 18.46
N LEU A 585 -9.35 -22.42 17.23
CA LEU A 585 -8.95 -23.71 16.68
C LEU A 585 -7.74 -24.27 17.44
N ALA A 586 -6.72 -23.45 17.70
CA ALA A 586 -5.55 -23.83 18.49
C ALA A 586 -5.93 -24.27 19.91
N ALA A 587 -6.90 -23.61 20.54
CA ALA A 587 -7.43 -24.03 21.84
C ALA A 587 -8.06 -25.43 21.79
N LEU A 588 -8.82 -25.74 20.74
CA LEU A 588 -9.38 -27.08 20.52
C LEU A 588 -8.29 -28.11 20.26
N THR A 589 -7.27 -27.77 19.46
CA THR A 589 -6.14 -28.66 19.18
C THR A 589 -5.33 -28.93 20.45
N ALA A 590 -5.05 -27.92 21.27
CA ALA A 590 -4.37 -28.08 22.56
C ALA A 590 -5.15 -29.03 23.48
N LEU A 591 -6.49 -28.94 23.51
CA LEU A 591 -7.31 -29.89 24.26
C LEU A 591 -7.26 -31.30 23.64
N ALA A 592 -7.37 -31.41 22.32
CA ALA A 592 -7.37 -32.67 21.58
C ALA A 592 -6.04 -33.43 21.71
N THR A 593 -4.93 -32.70 21.80
CA THR A 593 -3.56 -33.21 21.96
C THR A 593 -3.12 -33.40 23.41
N SER A 594 -3.92 -32.92 24.37
CA SER A 594 -3.67 -33.12 25.79
C SER A 594 -3.58 -34.60 26.15
N THR A 595 -2.80 -34.90 27.19
CA THR A 595 -2.62 -36.27 27.72
C THR A 595 -3.92 -36.93 28.16
N THR A 596 -4.96 -36.14 28.45
CA THR A 596 -6.29 -36.66 28.79
C THR A 596 -7.06 -37.20 27.58
N VAL A 597 -6.80 -36.65 26.38
CA VAL A 597 -7.45 -37.02 25.13
C VAL A 597 -6.53 -37.92 24.31
N LEU A 598 -5.33 -37.45 23.99
CA LEU A 598 -4.27 -38.19 23.31
C LEU A 598 -3.38 -38.90 24.35
N ARG A 599 -3.88 -40.04 24.85
CA ARG A 599 -3.23 -40.82 25.92
C ARG A 599 -1.95 -41.55 25.48
N SER A 600 -1.84 -41.91 24.20
CA SER A 600 -0.70 -42.65 23.65
C SER A 600 0.55 -41.77 23.52
N LYS A 601 1.69 -42.23 24.06
CA LYS A 601 3.00 -41.55 23.94
C LYS A 601 3.40 -41.37 22.47
N ARG A 602 3.23 -42.41 21.64
CA ARG A 602 3.43 -42.41 20.19
C ARG A 602 2.76 -41.23 19.49
N ASN A 603 1.45 -41.07 19.67
CA ASN A 603 0.71 -40.04 18.94
C ASN A 603 1.08 -38.62 19.39
N ARG A 604 1.51 -38.42 20.64
CA ARG A 604 2.03 -37.12 21.11
C ARG A 604 3.38 -36.80 20.48
N ALA A 605 4.27 -37.79 20.39
CA ALA A 605 5.56 -37.65 19.72
C ALA A 605 5.37 -37.36 18.22
N ALA A 606 4.42 -38.04 17.56
CA ALA A 606 4.07 -37.78 16.16
C ALA A 606 3.50 -36.37 15.94
N PHE A 607 2.63 -35.88 16.83
CA PHE A 607 2.11 -34.51 16.75
C PHE A 607 3.23 -33.47 16.94
N PHE A 608 4.13 -33.69 17.91
CA PHE A 608 5.29 -32.82 18.12
C PHE A 608 6.23 -32.82 16.91
N ALA A 609 6.48 -33.98 16.29
CA ALA A 609 7.23 -34.06 15.05
C ALA A 609 6.57 -33.24 13.93
N GLY A 610 5.25 -33.36 13.74
CA GLY A 610 4.50 -32.55 12.78
C GLY A 610 4.64 -31.04 13.04
N LEU A 611 4.59 -30.62 14.31
CA LEU A 611 4.81 -29.22 14.68
C LEU A 611 6.23 -28.74 14.35
N MET A 612 7.26 -29.57 14.58
CA MET A 612 8.64 -29.26 14.21
C MET A 612 8.84 -29.17 12.69
N VAL A 613 8.17 -30.03 11.91
CA VAL A 613 8.19 -29.97 10.44
C VAL A 613 7.58 -28.65 9.95
N ILE A 614 6.42 -28.24 10.50
CA ILE A 614 5.80 -26.96 10.15
C ILE A 614 6.72 -25.78 10.48
N LEU A 615 7.34 -25.78 11.66
CA LEU A 615 8.33 -24.77 12.03
C LEU A 615 9.53 -24.77 11.09
N ALA A 616 10.01 -25.93 10.67
CA ALA A 616 11.11 -26.03 9.71
C ALA A 616 10.73 -25.43 8.36
N PHE A 617 9.53 -25.71 7.85
CA PHE A 617 9.00 -25.12 6.61
C PHE A 617 8.79 -23.61 6.72
N ALA A 618 8.37 -23.11 7.87
CA ALA A 618 8.31 -21.66 8.10
C ALA A 618 9.72 -21.05 8.08
N ALA A 619 10.68 -21.68 8.75
CA ALA A 619 12.06 -21.20 8.87
C ALA A 619 12.91 -21.30 7.59
N THR A 620 12.34 -21.79 6.47
CA THR A 620 12.97 -21.64 5.14
C THR A 620 12.70 -20.28 4.50
N GLY A 621 11.71 -19.52 5.00
CA GLY A 621 11.48 -18.14 4.57
C GLY A 621 12.43 -17.16 5.26
N PRO A 622 12.73 -16.00 4.65
CA PRO A 622 13.48 -14.95 5.31
C PRO A 622 12.68 -14.33 6.47
N ASN A 623 13.36 -13.62 7.37
CA ASN A 623 12.71 -12.75 8.37
C ASN A 623 12.48 -11.35 7.78
N ALA A 624 11.89 -11.31 6.58
CA ALA A 624 11.66 -10.12 5.80
C ALA A 624 10.39 -9.40 6.26
N TRP A 625 10.42 -8.06 6.24
CA TRP A 625 9.29 -7.18 6.52
C TRP A 625 9.23 -6.09 5.46
N TRP A 626 8.04 -5.54 5.23
CA TRP A 626 7.82 -4.60 4.13
C TRP A 626 8.61 -3.30 4.27
N TYR A 627 9.33 -2.93 3.21
CA TYR A 627 10.03 -1.64 3.05
C TYR A 627 10.83 -1.23 4.30
N VAL A 628 10.60 -0.04 4.87
CA VAL A 628 11.38 0.45 6.03
C VAL A 628 11.27 -0.44 7.27
N SER A 629 10.24 -1.28 7.37
CA SER A 629 10.06 -2.17 8.53
C SER A 629 11.10 -3.31 8.54
N GLY A 630 11.71 -3.62 7.39
CA GLY A 630 12.79 -4.59 7.28
C GLY A 630 14.16 -4.05 7.70
N TRP A 631 14.31 -2.73 7.84
CA TRP A 631 15.62 -2.10 8.03
C TRP A 631 16.22 -2.44 9.38
N GLY A 632 17.30 -3.23 9.37
CA GLY A 632 18.02 -3.64 10.58
C GLY A 632 17.52 -4.97 11.17
N VAL A 633 16.48 -5.57 10.60
CA VAL A 633 15.97 -6.88 11.02
C VAL A 633 17.04 -7.97 10.76
N PRO A 634 17.33 -8.85 11.73
CA PRO A 634 18.22 -10.00 11.51
C PRO A 634 17.64 -10.96 10.47
N TRP A 635 18.46 -11.42 9.54
CA TRP A 635 18.06 -12.34 8.46
C TRP A 635 16.91 -11.79 7.58
N TYR A 636 16.90 -10.49 7.31
CA TYR A 636 15.85 -9.87 6.49
C TYR A 636 15.84 -10.37 5.03
N ASN A 637 17.00 -10.73 4.47
CA ASN A 637 17.17 -11.15 3.08
C ASN A 637 17.51 -12.65 2.92
N MET A 638 17.50 -13.42 4.01
CA MET A 638 17.93 -14.81 4.00
C MET A 638 17.21 -15.62 5.08
N PRO A 639 17.12 -16.96 4.95
CA PRO A 639 16.56 -17.80 6.00
C PRO A 639 17.40 -17.74 7.30
N PRO A 640 16.78 -17.82 8.48
CA PRO A 640 17.51 -17.84 9.75
C PRO A 640 18.54 -18.96 9.84
N GLN A 641 19.76 -18.63 10.28
CA GLN A 641 20.85 -19.58 10.46
C GLN A 641 21.68 -19.31 11.72
N LEU A 642 22.24 -20.37 12.29
CA LEU A 642 23.12 -20.33 13.45
C LEU A 642 24.47 -20.94 13.09
N LYS A 643 25.56 -20.18 13.18
CA LYS A 643 26.92 -20.60 12.79
C LYS A 643 26.98 -21.22 11.37
N GLY A 644 26.28 -20.60 10.41
CA GLY A 644 26.21 -21.08 9.02
C GLY A 644 25.32 -22.29 8.77
N ARG A 645 24.61 -22.82 9.80
CA ARG A 645 23.67 -23.93 9.66
C ARG A 645 22.23 -23.40 9.72
N HIS A 646 21.39 -23.76 8.76
CA HIS A 646 20.01 -23.31 8.70
C HIS A 646 19.18 -23.81 9.89
N LEU A 647 18.34 -22.92 10.43
CA LEU A 647 17.41 -23.25 11.50
C LEU A 647 16.40 -24.33 11.09
N SER A 648 15.97 -24.30 9.82
CA SER A 648 15.09 -25.32 9.23
C SER A 648 15.69 -26.73 9.35
N THR A 649 16.98 -26.91 9.05
CA THR A 649 17.68 -28.20 9.19
C THR A 649 17.72 -28.67 10.64
N MET A 650 17.99 -27.77 11.58
CA MET A 650 17.99 -28.12 13.01
C MET A 650 16.61 -28.58 13.48
N LEU A 651 15.55 -27.88 13.06
CA LEU A 651 14.16 -28.23 13.38
C LEU A 651 13.75 -29.58 12.75
N LEU A 652 14.22 -29.88 11.53
CA LEU A 652 14.01 -31.20 10.90
C LEU A 652 14.72 -32.32 11.66
N ILE A 653 15.92 -32.09 12.19
CA ILE A 653 16.61 -33.09 13.04
C ILE A 653 15.79 -33.36 14.30
N VAL A 654 15.26 -32.32 14.96
CA VAL A 654 14.37 -32.49 16.13
C VAL A 654 13.09 -33.25 15.75
N ALA A 655 12.51 -32.93 14.58
CA ALA A 655 11.34 -33.65 14.06
C ALA A 655 11.65 -35.14 13.83
N PHE A 656 12.81 -35.44 13.23
CA PHE A 656 13.27 -36.80 12.98
C PHE A 656 13.46 -37.58 14.29
N ILE A 657 14.12 -36.98 15.30
CA ILE A 657 14.25 -37.60 16.63
C ILE A 657 12.88 -37.89 17.24
N ALA A 658 11.93 -36.94 17.14
CA ALA A 658 10.58 -37.14 17.64
C ALA A 658 9.82 -38.27 16.89
N LEU A 659 10.05 -38.44 15.59
CA LEU A 659 9.53 -39.58 14.81
C LEU A 659 10.17 -40.90 15.23
N VAL A 660 11.48 -40.94 15.48
CA VAL A 660 12.16 -42.13 16.02
C VAL A 660 11.58 -42.51 17.38
N VAL A 661 11.35 -41.54 18.27
CA VAL A 661 10.66 -41.77 19.55
C VAL A 661 9.25 -42.30 19.32
N ALA A 662 8.49 -41.72 18.38
CA ALA A 662 7.17 -42.20 18.03
C ALA A 662 7.20 -43.65 17.51
N PHE A 663 8.20 -44.01 16.70
CA PHE A 663 8.39 -45.35 16.17
C PHE A 663 8.77 -46.36 17.26
N ILE A 664 9.70 -46.02 18.16
CA ILE A 664 10.04 -46.86 19.31
C ILE A 664 8.81 -47.10 20.20
N GLU A 665 8.07 -46.04 20.51
CA GLU A 665 6.82 -46.14 21.26
C GLU A 665 5.70 -46.83 20.49
N HIS A 666 5.80 -46.97 19.17
CA HIS A 666 4.91 -47.80 18.37
C HIS A 666 5.26 -49.29 18.53
N LEU A 667 6.55 -49.63 18.43
CA LEU A 667 7.05 -51.01 18.60
C LEU A 667 6.87 -51.55 20.02
N ARG A 668 6.88 -50.68 21.04
CA ARG A 668 6.64 -51.04 22.46
C ARG A 668 5.17 -51.32 22.80
N ILE A 669 4.23 -51.09 21.87
CA ILE A 669 2.81 -51.34 22.14
C ILE A 669 2.59 -52.85 22.13
N ASP A 670 2.30 -53.40 23.31
CA ASP A 670 1.82 -54.77 23.45
C ASP A 670 0.42 -54.88 22.83
N GLU A 671 0.29 -55.67 21.76
CA GLU A 671 -0.97 -55.90 21.03
C GLU A 671 -2.04 -56.59 21.89
N HIS A 672 -1.61 -57.39 22.87
CA HIS A 672 -2.50 -58.20 23.71
C HIS A 672 -2.88 -57.48 25.02
N ASN A 673 -2.10 -56.47 25.42
CA ASN A 673 -2.38 -55.67 26.60
C ASN A 673 -1.93 -54.21 26.40
N PRO A 674 -2.70 -53.39 25.64
CA PRO A 674 -2.34 -52.01 25.37
C PRO A 674 -2.48 -51.21 26.68
N LYS A 675 -1.46 -51.23 27.54
CA LYS A 675 -1.39 -50.44 28.77
C LYS A 675 -1.37 -48.96 28.38
N VAL A 676 -2.54 -48.33 28.40
CA VAL A 676 -2.68 -46.92 28.01
C VAL A 676 -2.13 -45.97 29.09
N VAL A 677 -1.84 -46.40 30.34
CA VAL A 677 -1.19 -45.57 31.38
C VAL A 677 -0.51 -46.39 32.50
N ASP A 678 0.59 -45.85 33.05
CA ASP A 678 1.09 -46.07 34.42
C ASP A 678 0.03 -45.67 35.46
N GLU A 679 -0.48 -46.60 36.27
CA GLU A 679 -1.54 -46.33 37.27
C GLU A 679 -1.14 -45.37 38.41
N ARG A 680 0.15 -45.02 38.53
CA ARG A 680 0.67 -44.14 39.59
C ARG A 680 0.19 -42.67 39.52
N PHE A 681 -0.44 -42.23 38.44
CA PHE A 681 -0.89 -40.83 38.24
C PHE A 681 -2.37 -40.56 38.59
N ASN A 682 -3.01 -41.44 39.37
CA ASN A 682 -4.42 -41.28 39.79
C ASN A 682 -4.69 -40.19 40.86
N ARG A 683 -3.66 -39.49 41.37
CA ARG A 683 -3.85 -38.29 42.22
C ARG A 683 -4.12 -37.04 41.37
N GLU A 684 -4.95 -36.11 41.86
CA GLU A 684 -5.32 -34.86 41.16
C GLU A 684 -4.10 -34.06 40.67
N GLU A 685 -2.99 -34.06 41.43
CA GLU A 685 -1.72 -33.46 41.05
C GLU A 685 -1.09 -34.09 39.79
N GLY A 686 -1.21 -35.41 39.64
CA GLY A 686 -0.70 -36.19 38.51
C GLY A 686 -1.41 -35.88 37.20
N ARG A 687 -2.74 -35.68 37.26
CA ARG A 687 -3.55 -35.20 36.11
C ARG A 687 -3.15 -33.78 35.70
N SER A 688 -2.87 -32.89 36.66
CA SER A 688 -2.44 -31.52 36.36
C SER A 688 -1.06 -31.47 35.68
N ARG A 689 -0.12 -32.29 36.15
CA ARG A 689 1.26 -32.37 35.64
C ARG A 689 1.32 -33.02 34.26
N ALA A 690 0.54 -34.09 34.05
CA ALA A 690 0.36 -34.70 32.75
C ALA A 690 -0.33 -33.74 31.75
N LEU A 691 -1.31 -32.93 32.16
CA LEU A 691 -1.92 -31.91 31.30
C LEU A 691 -0.91 -30.85 30.87
N ARG A 692 -0.05 -30.37 31.79
CA ARG A 692 1.05 -29.45 31.48
C ARG A 692 2.03 -30.04 30.47
N MET A 693 2.47 -31.28 30.63
CA MET A 693 3.49 -31.89 29.75
C MET A 693 3.00 -32.23 28.32
N GLY A 694 1.71 -32.48 28.09
CA GLY A 694 1.21 -32.79 26.74
C GLY A 694 0.65 -31.61 25.95
N THR A 695 0.34 -30.49 26.60
CA THR A 695 -0.22 -29.29 25.95
C THR A 695 0.76 -28.12 25.85
N ALA A 696 1.86 -28.17 26.60
CA ALA A 696 2.90 -27.16 26.62
C ALA A 696 3.61 -26.89 25.27
N PRO A 697 3.92 -27.88 24.40
CA PRO A 697 4.79 -27.61 23.24
C PRO A 697 4.23 -26.56 22.29
N LEU A 698 2.92 -26.66 21.95
CA LEU A 698 2.26 -25.70 21.07
C LEU A 698 2.26 -24.29 21.66
N SER A 699 1.80 -24.14 22.91
CA SER A 699 1.73 -22.84 23.57
C SER A 699 3.12 -22.21 23.79
N ILE A 700 4.13 -23.01 24.16
CA ILE A 700 5.50 -22.53 24.38
C ILE A 700 6.12 -22.08 23.06
N LEU A 701 6.02 -22.86 21.99
CA LEU A 701 6.62 -22.52 20.71
C LEU A 701 5.99 -21.27 20.11
N CYS A 702 4.66 -21.14 20.15
CA CYS A 702 3.99 -19.93 19.70
C CYS A 702 4.38 -18.72 20.58
N ALA A 703 4.49 -18.89 21.90
CA ALA A 703 4.93 -17.81 22.78
C ALA A 703 6.38 -17.38 22.52
N LEU A 704 7.29 -18.33 22.26
CA LEU A 704 8.68 -18.04 21.90
C LEU A 704 8.78 -17.27 20.58
N LEU A 705 7.94 -17.60 19.59
CA LEU A 705 7.89 -16.87 18.33
C LEU A 705 7.38 -15.44 18.50
N VAL A 706 6.30 -15.24 19.25
CA VAL A 706 5.80 -13.88 19.56
C VAL A 706 6.84 -13.06 20.31
N LEU A 707 7.53 -13.65 21.29
CA LEU A 707 8.62 -12.98 22.01
C LEU A 707 9.81 -12.67 21.08
N PHE A 708 10.13 -13.58 20.16
CA PHE A 708 11.17 -13.36 19.14
C PHE A 708 10.81 -12.21 18.20
N GLU A 709 9.56 -12.11 17.75
CA GLU A 709 9.07 -10.99 16.93
C GLU A 709 9.19 -9.65 17.67
N LEU A 710 8.73 -9.58 18.91
CA LEU A 710 8.85 -8.38 19.74
C LEU A 710 10.31 -7.99 20.00
N ALA A 711 11.16 -8.97 20.32
CA ALA A 711 12.59 -8.76 20.56
C ALA A 711 13.32 -8.31 19.29
N ASN A 712 12.94 -8.82 18.11
CA ASN A 712 13.50 -8.38 16.84
C ASN A 712 13.30 -6.88 16.61
N PHE A 713 12.09 -6.35 16.86
CA PHE A 713 11.82 -4.92 16.67
C PHE A 713 12.48 -4.05 17.76
N GLY A 714 12.63 -4.57 18.98
CA GLY A 714 13.51 -3.94 19.98
C GLY A 714 14.96 -3.80 19.48
N LYS A 715 15.48 -4.86 18.85
CA LYS A 715 16.82 -4.85 18.22
C LYS A 715 16.91 -3.94 17.00
N VAL A 716 15.84 -3.80 16.21
CA VAL A 716 15.78 -2.86 15.08
C VAL A 716 16.00 -1.44 15.57
N ILE A 717 15.28 -1.02 16.61
CA ILE A 717 15.43 0.32 17.20
C ILE A 717 16.86 0.52 17.69
N GLN A 718 17.45 -0.48 18.36
CA GLN A 718 18.84 -0.42 18.81
C GLN A 718 19.83 -0.29 17.63
N LYS A 719 19.65 -1.08 16.56
CA LYS A 719 20.57 -1.11 15.42
C LYS A 719 20.49 0.16 14.57
N GLN A 720 19.32 0.80 14.53
CA GLN A 720 19.08 2.05 13.81
C GLN A 720 19.22 3.28 14.71
N TRP A 721 19.88 3.16 15.87
CA TRP A 721 20.03 4.27 16.80
C TRP A 721 20.72 5.45 16.13
N GLY A 722 20.12 6.64 16.25
CA GLY A 722 20.62 7.85 15.58
C GLY A 722 20.18 8.00 14.12
N SER A 723 19.58 6.98 13.50
CA SER A 723 18.96 7.04 12.17
C SER A 723 17.44 6.79 12.27
N TYR A 724 16.78 6.56 11.14
CA TYR A 724 15.33 6.29 11.13
C TYR A 724 15.04 4.82 11.52
N SER A 725 14.08 4.66 12.42
CA SER A 725 13.30 3.43 12.55
C SER A 725 11.85 3.80 12.81
N LEU A 726 10.94 3.02 12.24
CA LEU A 726 9.49 3.25 12.39
C LEU A 726 9.08 3.34 13.87
N GLY A 727 9.63 2.48 14.73
CA GLY A 727 9.32 2.48 16.15
C GLY A 727 9.83 3.72 16.90
N ALA A 728 11.06 4.17 16.63
CA ALA A 728 11.58 5.39 17.25
C ALA A 728 10.82 6.63 16.79
N ASP A 729 10.44 6.67 15.51
CA ASP A 729 9.70 7.78 14.95
C ASP A 729 8.25 7.83 15.44
N ASN A 730 7.57 6.69 15.54
CA ASN A 730 6.25 6.60 16.17
C ASN A 730 6.25 7.15 17.61
N ILE A 731 7.31 6.90 18.39
CA ILE A 731 7.45 7.48 19.74
C ILE A 731 7.58 9.01 19.64
N LYS A 732 8.35 9.54 18.68
CA LYS A 732 8.46 10.99 18.45
C LYS A 732 7.13 11.61 18.04
N GLN A 733 6.37 10.97 17.14
CA GLN A 733 5.04 11.43 16.71
C GLN A 733 4.01 11.43 17.85
N ILE A 734 4.16 10.58 18.88
CA ILE A 734 3.27 10.57 20.06
C ILE A 734 3.59 11.70 21.04
N VAL A 735 4.88 12.01 21.23
CA VAL A 735 5.35 12.94 22.28
C VAL A 735 5.57 14.36 21.73
N GLY A 736 5.73 14.53 20.42
CA GLY A 736 5.95 15.80 19.75
C GLY A 736 5.59 15.73 18.26
N THR A 737 6.20 16.59 17.45
CA THR A 737 5.98 16.66 16.00
C THR A 737 7.10 15.96 15.25
N SER A 738 6.74 15.08 14.32
CA SER A 738 7.66 14.45 13.35
C SER A 738 6.91 14.26 12.03
N CYS A 739 7.60 14.52 10.92
CA CYS A 739 7.11 14.30 9.57
C CYS A 739 7.57 12.95 8.97
N GLY A 740 7.90 12.00 9.84
CA GLY A 740 8.22 10.64 9.43
C GLY A 740 9.63 10.54 8.86
N LEU A 741 9.78 9.75 7.80
CA LEU A 741 11.05 9.53 7.13
C LEU A 741 11.63 10.84 6.55
N SER A 742 10.80 11.79 6.12
CA SER A 742 11.25 13.08 5.57
C SER A 742 12.22 13.82 6.50
N ASP A 743 12.01 13.78 7.82
CA ASP A 743 12.87 14.45 8.81
C ASP A 743 14.29 13.86 8.89
N TYR A 744 14.48 12.66 8.32
CA TYR A 744 15.75 11.94 8.33
C TYR A 744 16.42 11.94 6.95
N ILE A 745 15.80 12.56 5.96
CA ILE A 745 16.36 12.70 4.61
C ILE A 745 16.87 14.11 4.43
N TYR A 746 18.10 14.22 3.94
CA TYR A 746 18.69 15.46 3.49
C TYR A 746 18.76 15.49 1.97
N VAL A 747 18.49 16.65 1.39
CA VAL A 747 18.49 16.91 -0.04
C VAL A 747 19.65 17.84 -0.37
N GLU A 748 20.40 17.51 -1.42
CA GLU A 748 21.38 18.40 -2.04
C GLU A 748 20.69 19.13 -3.20
N THR A 749 20.35 20.39 -2.99
CA THR A 749 19.52 21.17 -3.94
C THR A 749 20.30 21.61 -5.18
N ASN A 750 21.59 21.90 -5.02
CA ASN A 750 22.51 22.25 -6.09
C ASN A 750 23.86 21.53 -5.90
N PRO A 751 24.11 20.43 -6.64
CA PRO A 751 25.38 19.70 -6.52
C PRO A 751 26.63 20.47 -6.95
N GLN A 752 26.50 21.51 -7.79
CA GLN A 752 27.65 22.31 -8.21
C GLN A 752 28.15 23.24 -7.10
N SER A 753 27.28 23.74 -6.22
CA SER A 753 27.69 24.63 -5.12
C SER A 753 28.56 23.90 -4.08
N GLY A 754 28.46 22.57 -4.01
CA GLY A 754 29.26 21.73 -3.11
C GLY A 754 30.66 21.38 -3.62
N MET A 755 31.02 21.75 -4.86
CA MET A 755 32.32 21.37 -5.45
C MET A 755 33.49 21.81 -4.57
N LEU A 756 34.41 20.89 -4.30
CA LEU A 756 35.59 21.22 -3.49
C LEU A 756 36.50 22.17 -4.25
N ARG A 757 37.05 23.15 -3.54
CA ARG A 757 38.02 24.08 -4.11
C ARG A 757 39.39 23.43 -4.15
N VAL A 758 40.09 23.61 -5.28
CA VAL A 758 41.50 23.22 -5.39
C VAL A 758 42.29 24.00 -4.35
N ALA A 759 43.13 23.31 -3.58
CA ALA A 759 43.95 23.91 -2.54
C ALA A 759 44.91 24.94 -3.13
N GLY A 760 44.94 26.14 -2.54
CA GLY A 760 45.84 27.21 -2.98
C GLY A 760 47.32 26.81 -2.89
N GLU A 761 47.67 26.03 -1.87
CA GLU A 761 49.00 25.44 -1.69
C GLU A 761 48.96 23.93 -1.91
N GLN A 762 49.54 23.49 -3.03
CA GLN A 762 49.65 22.08 -3.39
C GLN A 762 50.81 21.41 -2.64
N PRO A 763 50.58 20.25 -2.00
CA PRO A 763 51.65 19.42 -1.44
C PRO A 763 52.76 19.12 -2.45
N ALA A 764 54.01 19.39 -2.06
CA ALA A 764 55.19 19.13 -2.90
C ALA A 764 56.15 18.08 -2.31
N THR A 765 56.19 17.96 -0.98
CA THR A 765 57.09 17.04 -0.26
C THR A 765 56.27 16.00 0.50
N ALA A 766 56.56 14.73 0.27
CA ALA A 766 55.87 13.62 0.91
C ALA A 766 56.45 13.29 2.29
N ALA A 767 55.60 13.21 3.32
CA ALA A 767 55.97 12.63 4.60
C ALA A 767 55.85 11.10 4.55
N PRO A 768 56.76 10.34 5.21
CA PRO A 768 56.68 8.90 5.26
C PRO A 768 55.46 8.44 6.07
N SER A 769 54.70 7.49 5.51
CA SER A 769 53.61 6.81 6.22
C SER A 769 54.13 5.55 6.92
N GLU A 770 53.71 5.33 8.16
CA GLU A 770 53.97 4.08 8.89
C GLU A 770 53.05 2.93 8.46
N ASP A 771 52.02 3.22 7.66
CA ASP A 771 51.07 2.24 7.14
C ASP A 771 51.57 1.63 5.82
N GLU A 772 51.89 0.33 5.85
CA GLU A 772 52.36 -0.42 4.67
C GLU A 772 51.36 -0.43 3.50
N ASP A 773 50.06 -0.21 3.77
CA ASP A 773 49.02 -0.13 2.75
C ASP A 773 48.98 1.24 2.04
N ILE A 774 49.60 2.26 2.63
CA ILE A 774 49.67 3.64 2.13
C ILE A 774 51.10 3.96 1.67
N GLY A 775 51.64 3.09 0.81
CA GLY A 775 52.92 3.37 0.15
C GLY A 775 52.83 4.65 -0.69
N VAL A 776 53.83 5.52 -0.52
CA VAL A 776 54.05 6.75 -1.28
C VAL A 776 55.47 6.70 -1.90
N PRO A 777 55.61 6.45 -3.22
CA PRO A 777 54.54 6.12 -4.17
C PRO A 777 53.96 4.71 -3.92
N PRO A 778 52.74 4.41 -4.39
CA PRO A 778 52.15 3.08 -4.29
C PRO A 778 53.04 2.01 -4.96
N LYS A 779 52.95 0.76 -4.48
CA LYS A 779 53.78 -0.37 -4.98
C LYS A 779 53.83 -0.50 -6.51
N ARG A 780 52.74 -0.16 -7.21
CA ARG A 780 52.64 -0.20 -8.69
C ARG A 780 53.56 0.81 -9.42
N LEU A 781 53.99 1.86 -8.73
CA LEU A 781 54.85 2.93 -9.22
C LEU A 781 56.27 2.87 -8.65
N LYS A 782 56.59 1.80 -7.90
CA LYS A 782 57.95 1.58 -7.41
C LYS A 782 58.94 1.59 -8.59
N ASP A 783 60.04 2.32 -8.44
CA ASP A 783 61.09 2.51 -9.44
C ASP A 783 60.67 3.29 -10.71
N LYS A 784 59.44 3.82 -10.77
CA LYS A 784 58.93 4.67 -11.88
C LYS A 784 58.83 6.15 -11.52
N GLU A 785 58.45 6.46 -10.29
CA GLU A 785 58.32 7.81 -9.74
C GLU A 785 58.91 7.81 -8.31
N ASP A 786 59.40 8.95 -7.85
CA ASP A 786 59.75 9.15 -6.43
C ASP A 786 58.52 9.67 -5.63
N ALA A 787 58.67 9.81 -4.30
CA ALA A 787 57.57 10.18 -3.42
C ALA A 787 57.06 11.63 -3.66
N ASP A 788 57.96 12.56 -3.97
CA ASP A 788 57.62 13.97 -4.19
C ASP A 788 56.99 14.17 -5.59
N GLN A 789 57.47 13.45 -6.60
CA GLN A 789 56.85 13.38 -7.93
C GLN A 789 55.42 12.85 -7.85
N TYR A 790 55.16 11.86 -6.99
CA TYR A 790 53.83 11.31 -6.79
C TYR A 790 52.82 12.29 -6.17
N MET A 791 53.29 13.32 -5.44
CA MET A 791 52.40 14.34 -4.87
C MET A 791 51.78 15.26 -5.92
N ARG A 792 52.38 15.36 -7.11
CA ARG A 792 51.88 16.19 -8.20
C ARG A 792 50.69 15.55 -8.94
N ALA A 793 49.81 16.41 -9.44
CA ALA A 793 48.73 16.02 -10.35
C ALA A 793 49.28 15.37 -11.63
N LYS A 794 48.53 14.44 -12.20
CA LYS A 794 48.90 13.70 -13.42
C LYS A 794 47.63 13.42 -14.23
N LEU A 795 47.69 13.66 -15.54
CA LEU A 795 46.61 13.33 -16.47
C LEU A 795 47.23 12.62 -17.68
N SER A 796 47.11 11.30 -17.73
CA SER A 796 47.64 10.47 -18.81
C SER A 796 46.58 9.46 -19.23
N GLY A 797 46.20 9.42 -20.51
CA GLY A 797 45.15 8.51 -21.00
C GLY A 797 43.71 8.84 -20.54
N PHE A 798 43.53 10.00 -19.88
CA PHE A 798 42.23 10.55 -19.50
C PHE A 798 42.02 11.89 -20.23
N ASN A 799 40.79 12.15 -20.65
CA ASN A 799 40.37 13.39 -21.33
C ASN A 799 39.21 14.06 -20.57
N GLN A 800 38.95 15.34 -20.86
CA GLN A 800 37.77 16.05 -20.36
C GLN A 800 36.76 16.26 -21.49
N PRO A 801 35.56 15.64 -21.47
CA PRO A 801 35.07 14.70 -20.46
C PRO A 801 35.52 13.25 -20.68
N GLY A 802 36.02 12.88 -21.87
CA GLY A 802 36.56 11.53 -22.13
C GLY A 802 35.56 10.39 -21.99
N LEU A 803 34.33 10.58 -22.48
CA LEU A 803 33.19 9.66 -22.37
C LEU A 803 32.85 9.03 -23.73
N PRO A 804 32.13 7.88 -23.77
CA PRO A 804 31.64 7.33 -25.02
C PRO A 804 30.73 8.32 -25.75
N PRO A 805 30.83 8.43 -27.10
CA PRO A 805 29.90 9.23 -27.88
C PRO A 805 28.53 8.55 -27.85
N GLY A 806 27.53 9.20 -27.27
CA GLY A 806 26.14 8.80 -27.47
C GLY A 806 25.65 9.40 -28.77
N ASP A 807 25.21 8.57 -29.73
CA ASP A 807 24.66 9.07 -31.01
C ASP A 807 23.13 9.13 -30.99
N GLY A 808 22.50 8.60 -29.94
CA GLY A 808 21.05 8.63 -29.72
C GLY A 808 20.26 7.81 -30.75
N THR A 809 20.94 6.97 -31.54
CA THR A 809 20.32 6.13 -32.57
C THR A 809 19.78 4.81 -32.01
N ASP A 810 20.37 4.32 -30.91
CA ASP A 810 19.87 3.17 -30.15
C ASP A 810 19.11 3.66 -28.90
N PRO A 811 17.79 3.44 -28.80
CA PRO A 811 17.01 3.75 -27.60
C PRO A 811 17.46 3.01 -26.33
N GLN A 812 18.28 1.96 -26.46
CA GLN A 812 18.87 1.23 -25.33
C GLN A 812 20.28 1.72 -24.97
N GLU A 813 20.84 2.68 -25.70
CA GLU A 813 22.15 3.24 -25.38
C GLU A 813 22.08 4.04 -24.07
N PRO A 814 22.95 3.75 -23.09
CA PRO A 814 23.09 4.56 -21.90
C PRO A 814 23.37 6.04 -22.22
N ASN A 815 22.63 6.96 -21.62
CA ASN A 815 23.01 8.37 -21.67
C ASN A 815 24.29 8.59 -20.84
N TRP A 816 25.40 8.83 -21.53
CA TRP A 816 26.70 9.08 -20.90
C TRP A 816 26.89 10.52 -20.43
N LYS A 817 25.95 11.43 -20.69
CA LYS A 817 26.06 12.83 -20.28
C LYS A 817 26.22 12.92 -18.75
N PRO A 818 27.21 13.68 -18.24
CA PRO A 818 27.38 13.86 -16.81
C PRO A 818 26.13 14.46 -16.14
N PRO A 819 25.73 13.95 -14.96
CA PRO A 819 24.56 14.47 -14.24
C PRO A 819 24.84 15.87 -13.68
N HIS A 820 23.77 16.56 -13.26
CA HIS A 820 23.85 17.86 -12.57
C HIS A 820 24.66 18.93 -13.31
N GLN A 821 24.68 18.83 -14.65
CA GLN A 821 25.43 19.72 -15.55
C GLN A 821 26.95 19.75 -15.25
N PHE A 822 27.51 18.63 -14.77
CA PHE A 822 28.95 18.46 -14.65
C PHE A 822 29.64 18.42 -16.02
N GLY A 823 30.96 18.62 -16.03
CA GLY A 823 31.78 18.68 -17.24
C GLY A 823 32.17 20.11 -17.66
N ASN A 824 31.77 21.13 -16.91
CA ASN A 824 32.26 22.51 -17.07
C ASN A 824 33.53 22.77 -16.24
N ASP A 825 34.12 23.95 -16.37
CA ASP A 825 35.37 24.31 -15.66
C ASP A 825 35.24 24.31 -14.13
N ASN A 826 34.03 24.55 -13.60
CA ASN A 826 33.77 24.58 -12.16
C ASN A 826 33.50 23.18 -11.57
N ALA A 827 33.08 22.24 -12.41
CA ALA A 827 32.74 20.86 -12.06
C ALA A 827 33.29 19.89 -13.11
N PRO A 828 34.63 19.81 -13.28
CA PRO A 828 35.23 19.04 -14.35
C PRO A 828 34.95 17.54 -14.22
N VAL A 829 34.88 16.88 -15.37
CA VAL A 829 34.74 15.43 -15.50
C VAL A 829 35.94 14.92 -16.29
N TRP A 830 36.52 13.82 -15.84
CA TRP A 830 37.61 13.12 -16.53
C TRP A 830 37.23 11.69 -16.81
N GLY A 831 37.41 11.26 -18.05
CA GLY A 831 37.12 9.89 -18.48
C GLY A 831 38.24 9.31 -19.34
N SER A 832 38.38 8.00 -19.28
CA SER A 832 39.41 7.24 -20.01
C SER A 832 38.90 6.59 -21.30
N TYR A 833 37.67 6.89 -21.74
CA TYR A 833 37.12 6.25 -22.92
C TYR A 833 37.97 6.51 -24.16
N ASP A 834 38.34 5.41 -24.83
CA ASP A 834 39.09 5.38 -26.07
C ASP A 834 38.35 4.49 -27.09
N ALA A 835 37.93 5.07 -28.21
CA ALA A 835 37.24 4.36 -29.28
C ALA A 835 38.09 3.24 -29.91
N ALA A 836 39.43 3.36 -29.88
CA ALA A 836 40.33 2.32 -30.37
C ALA A 836 40.48 1.16 -29.38
N ALA A 837 39.97 1.30 -28.15
CA ALA A 837 39.98 0.29 -27.09
C ALA A 837 41.38 -0.24 -26.72
N VAL A 838 42.42 0.58 -26.91
CA VAL A 838 43.83 0.26 -26.63
C VAL A 838 44.47 1.16 -25.58
N GLY A 839 43.82 2.29 -25.24
CA GLY A 839 44.28 3.24 -24.23
C GLY A 839 44.24 2.67 -22.82
N THR A 840 45.29 2.97 -22.04
CA THR A 840 45.34 2.82 -20.57
C THR A 840 45.81 4.14 -19.98
N GLY A 841 45.54 4.39 -18.70
CA GLY A 841 45.75 5.72 -18.16
C GLY A 841 45.79 5.82 -16.64
N GLU A 842 46.24 7.00 -16.19
CA GLU A 842 46.22 7.41 -14.80
C GLU A 842 45.82 8.88 -14.69
N LEU A 843 44.83 9.12 -13.85
CA LEU A 843 44.41 10.42 -13.35
C LEU A 843 44.82 10.53 -11.88
N ARG A 844 45.55 11.60 -11.55
CA ARG A 844 45.72 12.13 -10.19
C ARG A 844 45.31 13.60 -10.23
N THR A 845 44.21 13.94 -9.58
CA THR A 845 43.78 15.34 -9.52
C THR A 845 44.76 16.18 -8.70
N GLN A 846 44.59 17.50 -8.76
CA GLN A 846 45.14 18.38 -7.72
C GLN A 846 44.52 18.02 -6.35
N TRP A 847 45.19 18.46 -5.29
CA TRP A 847 44.66 18.38 -3.94
C TRP A 847 43.59 19.45 -3.74
N TYR A 848 42.50 19.05 -3.11
CA TYR A 848 41.34 19.87 -2.76
C TYR A 848 41.32 20.11 -1.25
N ASP A 849 40.94 21.31 -0.83
CA ASP A 849 40.73 21.62 0.59
C ASP A 849 39.41 21.00 1.06
N LEU A 850 39.45 20.33 2.21
CA LEU A 850 38.25 19.80 2.85
C LEU A 850 37.60 20.89 3.71
N PRO A 851 36.30 21.20 3.53
CA PRO A 851 35.62 22.14 4.41
C PRO A 851 35.50 21.56 5.82
N GLU A 852 35.47 22.43 6.83
CA GLU A 852 35.44 21.99 8.24
C GLU A 852 34.32 21.00 8.55
N ARG A 853 33.14 21.18 7.95
CA ARG A 853 32.00 20.26 8.10
C ARG A 853 32.35 18.84 7.65
N ALA A 854 33.10 18.69 6.55
CA ALA A 854 33.54 17.38 6.07
C ALA A 854 34.64 16.81 6.98
N GLN A 855 35.56 17.64 7.48
CA GLN A 855 36.61 17.24 8.43
C GLN A 855 36.01 16.70 9.74
N ARG A 856 34.93 17.30 10.23
CA ARG A 856 34.19 16.84 11.43
C ARG A 856 33.27 15.64 11.16
N GLY A 857 33.16 15.17 9.92
CA GLY A 857 32.26 14.08 9.52
C GLY A 857 30.77 14.45 9.51
N GLU A 858 30.42 15.73 9.52
CA GLU A 858 29.04 16.22 9.48
C GLU A 858 28.40 16.04 8.09
N VAL A 859 29.22 16.10 7.03
CA VAL A 859 28.83 15.82 5.65
C VAL A 859 29.80 14.84 5.00
N PRO A 860 29.33 13.97 4.07
CA PRO A 860 30.23 13.12 3.31
C PRO A 860 30.99 13.92 2.25
N VAL A 861 32.11 13.39 1.79
CA VAL A 861 32.64 13.71 0.47
C VAL A 861 31.95 12.82 -0.55
N VAL A 862 31.57 13.38 -1.69
CA VAL A 862 30.87 12.68 -2.76
C VAL A 862 31.67 12.79 -4.06
N LEU A 863 31.79 11.65 -4.74
CA LEU A 863 32.41 11.51 -6.06
C LEU A 863 31.39 10.86 -6.99
N SER A 864 30.97 11.57 -8.04
CA SER A 864 30.18 10.95 -9.11
C SER A 864 31.12 10.24 -10.08
N LEU A 865 30.79 9.00 -10.43
CA LEU A 865 31.58 8.15 -11.33
C LEU A 865 30.70 7.39 -12.32
N ALA A 866 31.27 7.01 -13.46
CA ALA A 866 30.68 6.15 -14.48
C ALA A 866 31.73 5.16 -15.02
N GLY A 867 31.29 4.13 -15.73
CA GLY A 867 32.14 3.04 -16.21
C GLY A 867 32.54 2.05 -15.10
N ALA A 868 33.63 1.32 -15.34
CA ALA A 868 34.11 0.24 -14.48
C ALA A 868 35.18 0.71 -13.50
N GLU A 869 34.89 0.67 -12.20
CA GLU A 869 35.80 1.04 -11.10
C GLU A 869 36.56 -0.16 -10.49
N LEU A 870 36.20 -1.39 -10.92
CA LEU A 870 36.78 -2.65 -10.46
C LEU A 870 37.46 -3.42 -11.60
N GLY A 871 38.13 -4.52 -11.25
CA GLY A 871 38.82 -5.38 -12.22
C GLY A 871 40.21 -4.85 -12.52
N ALA A 872 40.48 -4.50 -13.79
CA ALA A 872 41.75 -3.90 -14.20
C ALA A 872 41.84 -2.41 -13.82
N ASN A 873 40.70 -1.77 -13.55
CA ASN A 873 40.60 -0.38 -13.15
C ASN A 873 40.58 -0.24 -11.64
N SER A 874 40.92 0.96 -11.17
CA SER A 874 40.77 1.33 -9.77
C SER A 874 40.52 2.82 -9.62
N VAL A 875 39.60 3.18 -8.73
CA VAL A 875 39.40 4.56 -8.28
C VAL A 875 39.65 4.62 -6.78
N ALA A 876 40.39 5.62 -6.31
CA ALA A 876 40.70 5.83 -4.91
C ALA A 876 40.61 7.31 -4.53
N LEU A 877 40.18 7.57 -3.29
CA LEU A 877 40.25 8.86 -2.62
C LEU A 877 41.45 8.84 -1.68
N GLU A 878 42.38 9.77 -1.85
CA GLU A 878 43.50 9.95 -0.92
C GLU A 878 43.22 11.14 -0.01
N PHE A 879 43.42 10.94 1.29
CA PHE A 879 43.23 11.94 2.34
C PHE A 879 44.54 12.18 3.07
N GLY A 880 44.81 13.43 3.45
CA GLY A 880 46.03 13.77 4.17
C GLY A 880 46.01 15.15 4.82
N HIS A 881 47.07 15.46 5.55
CA HIS A 881 47.28 16.76 6.19
C HIS A 881 48.76 17.16 6.18
N ASP A 882 49.00 18.46 6.34
CA ASP A 882 50.34 19.03 6.41
C ASP A 882 51.01 18.73 7.77
N THR A 883 52.25 18.25 7.74
CA THR A 883 53.09 17.99 8.94
C THR A 883 54.41 18.75 8.85
N PRO A 884 55.18 18.89 9.95
CA PRO A 884 56.51 19.50 9.90
C PRO A 884 57.50 18.79 8.95
N ASN A 885 57.25 17.52 8.62
CA ASN A 885 58.11 16.70 7.76
C ASN A 885 57.60 16.61 6.31
N GLY A 886 56.57 17.38 5.94
CA GLY A 886 55.90 17.31 4.64
C GLY A 886 54.44 16.89 4.74
N PHE A 887 53.80 16.62 3.61
CA PHE A 887 52.40 16.23 3.56
C PHE A 887 52.22 14.73 3.79
N LEU A 888 51.44 14.35 4.80
CA LEU A 888 51.19 12.96 5.18
C LEU A 888 49.85 12.49 4.63
N ILE A 889 49.86 11.46 3.77
CA ILE A 889 48.66 10.74 3.35
C ILE A 889 48.27 9.78 4.47
N THR A 890 47.11 9.99 5.08
CA THR A 890 46.61 9.21 6.22
C THR A 890 45.68 8.08 5.79
N GLU A 891 45.01 8.20 4.65
CA GLU A 891 44.16 7.14 4.10
C GLU A 891 44.15 7.13 2.57
N ARG A 892 44.22 5.92 1.98
CA ARG A 892 43.88 5.65 0.58
C ARG A 892 42.63 4.78 0.53
N LYS A 893 41.48 5.39 0.27
CA LYS A 893 40.18 4.72 0.24
C LYS A 893 39.81 4.32 -1.18
N TYR A 894 39.83 3.02 -1.48
CA TYR A 894 39.34 2.52 -2.76
C TYR A 894 37.81 2.62 -2.86
N VAL A 895 37.34 3.12 -3.99
CA VAL A 895 35.93 3.19 -4.37
C VAL A 895 35.52 1.79 -4.84
N VAL A 896 34.70 1.13 -4.03
CA VAL A 896 34.15 -0.20 -4.34
C VAL A 896 32.64 -0.11 -4.17
N GLN A 897 31.90 -0.08 -5.28
CA GLN A 897 30.45 -0.24 -5.26
C GLN A 897 30.08 -1.68 -5.63
N ARG A 898 29.13 -2.26 -4.89
CA ARG A 898 28.80 -3.69 -4.93
C ARG A 898 27.85 -4.08 -6.08
N GLU A 899 27.36 -3.09 -6.82
CA GLU A 899 26.48 -3.21 -7.98
C GLU A 899 27.10 -2.37 -9.11
N GLY A 900 27.29 -2.96 -10.30
CA GLY A 900 27.99 -2.29 -11.40
C GLY A 900 27.23 -2.42 -12.72
N VAL A 901 26.39 -1.43 -12.99
CA VAL A 901 25.99 -1.05 -14.36
C VAL A 901 26.80 0.20 -14.69
N PRO A 902 27.28 0.40 -15.93
CA PRO A 902 28.25 1.47 -16.20
C PRO A 902 27.72 2.91 -16.05
N TYR A 903 26.43 3.12 -15.73
CA TYR A 903 25.80 4.44 -15.54
C TYR A 903 26.45 5.32 -14.45
N TRP A 904 26.15 6.61 -14.51
CA TRP A 904 26.52 7.59 -13.50
C TRP A 904 25.93 7.26 -12.12
N ARG A 905 26.78 7.31 -11.10
CA ARG A 905 26.42 7.02 -9.70
C ARG A 905 27.29 7.81 -8.73
N ASP A 906 26.77 8.08 -7.54
CA ASP A 906 27.50 8.75 -6.46
C ASP A 906 28.16 7.75 -5.51
N PHE A 907 29.48 7.88 -5.34
CA PHE A 907 30.19 7.29 -4.21
C PHE A 907 30.27 8.30 -3.07
N ARG A 908 29.87 7.87 -1.86
CA ARG A 908 29.76 8.74 -0.68
C ARG A 908 30.72 8.24 0.39
N TYR A 909 31.49 9.12 1.00
CA TYR A 909 32.44 8.76 2.04
C TYR A 909 32.41 9.78 3.19
N THR A 910 32.10 9.31 4.41
CA THR A 910 32.23 10.14 5.61
C THR A 910 33.60 9.90 6.23
N LEU A 911 34.35 10.97 6.51
CA LEU A 911 35.66 10.87 7.13
C LEU A 911 35.57 10.23 8.52
N GLY A 912 36.54 9.38 8.83
CA GLY A 912 36.66 8.71 10.12
C GLY A 912 37.76 7.65 10.13
N GLY A 913 38.19 7.23 11.32
CA GLY A 913 39.25 6.23 11.45
C GLY A 913 40.58 6.76 10.88
N LYS A 914 41.03 6.23 9.75
CA LYS A 914 42.32 6.62 9.13
C LYS A 914 42.29 8.00 8.44
N SER A 915 41.12 8.49 8.03
CA SER A 915 40.96 9.84 7.45
C SER A 915 40.68 10.92 8.48
N GLU A 916 40.65 10.58 9.77
CA GLU A 916 40.44 11.55 10.85
C GLU A 916 41.61 12.56 10.89
N GLY A 917 41.28 13.86 10.92
CA GLY A 917 42.26 14.94 10.90
C GLY A 917 42.83 15.30 9.52
N ALA A 918 42.34 14.68 8.43
CA ALA A 918 42.73 15.08 7.08
C ALA A 918 42.18 16.48 6.74
N THR A 919 43.03 17.33 6.17
CA THR A 919 42.68 18.70 5.73
C THR A 919 42.54 18.82 4.22
N LYS A 920 43.18 17.91 3.45
CA LYS A 920 43.12 17.89 1.99
C LYS A 920 42.80 16.49 1.47
N MET A 921 42.21 16.44 0.27
CA MET A 921 41.97 15.18 -0.44
C MET A 921 42.27 15.27 -1.94
N ARG A 922 42.46 14.13 -2.61
CA ARG A 922 42.50 14.06 -4.09
C ARG A 922 41.89 12.76 -4.61
N VAL A 923 41.52 12.76 -5.89
CA VAL A 923 41.02 11.58 -6.60
C VAL A 923 42.16 10.98 -7.42
N VAL A 924 42.31 9.66 -7.32
CA VAL A 924 43.25 8.87 -8.11
C VAL A 924 42.46 7.81 -8.87
N ALA A 925 42.43 7.89 -10.19
CA ALA A 925 41.81 6.88 -11.05
C ALA A 925 42.86 6.25 -11.97
N VAL A 926 42.79 4.94 -12.13
CA VAL A 926 43.70 4.16 -12.99
C VAL A 926 42.84 3.28 -13.88
N ASP A 927 43.09 3.38 -15.18
CA ASP A 927 42.51 2.50 -16.19
C ASP A 927 43.61 1.59 -16.73
N ASN A 928 43.47 0.28 -16.52
CA ASN A 928 44.32 -0.73 -17.17
C ASN A 928 43.49 -1.74 -17.98
N ALA A 929 42.22 -1.47 -18.21
CA ALA A 929 41.38 -2.35 -19.00
C ALA A 929 41.61 -2.09 -20.50
N LEU A 930 41.49 -3.14 -21.29
CA LEU A 930 41.44 -3.05 -22.75
C LEU A 930 40.05 -3.48 -23.19
N GLY A 931 39.55 -2.91 -24.29
CA GLY A 931 38.19 -3.17 -24.77
C GLY A 931 37.22 -1.99 -24.57
N PRO A 932 36.14 -1.92 -25.37
CA PRO A 932 35.26 -0.75 -25.45
C PRO A 932 34.47 -0.47 -24.15
N ASN A 933 34.35 -1.46 -23.27
CA ASN A 933 33.60 -1.37 -22.01
C ASN A 933 34.52 -1.20 -20.78
N GLY A 934 35.83 -1.08 -21.00
CA GLY A 934 36.84 -1.06 -19.95
C GLY A 934 37.11 0.33 -19.35
N TRP A 935 36.41 1.38 -19.74
CA TRP A 935 36.73 2.74 -19.33
C TRP A 935 36.18 3.10 -17.94
N VAL A 936 36.68 4.19 -17.36
CA VAL A 936 36.16 4.80 -16.13
C VAL A 936 36.12 6.31 -16.26
N ALA A 937 35.09 6.95 -15.69
CA ALA A 937 35.02 8.39 -15.55
C ALA A 937 34.69 8.81 -14.14
N VAL A 938 35.23 9.97 -13.73
CA VAL A 938 35.03 10.56 -12.42
C VAL A 938 34.83 12.07 -12.55
N SER A 939 33.99 12.63 -11.69
CA SER A 939 33.80 14.07 -11.52
C SER A 939 34.80 14.65 -10.51
N ALA A 940 34.88 15.99 -10.42
CA ALA A 940 35.49 16.66 -9.28
C ALA A 940 34.76 16.26 -7.97
N PRO A 941 35.50 16.05 -6.86
CA PRO A 941 34.89 15.72 -5.58
C PRO A 941 34.13 16.93 -5.02
N ARG A 942 33.05 16.65 -4.30
CA ARG A 942 32.22 17.68 -3.66
C ARG A 942 31.89 17.34 -2.21
N ALA A 943 31.64 18.36 -1.40
CA ALA A 943 31.01 18.24 -0.09
C ALA A 943 29.59 18.86 -0.17
N PRO A 944 28.53 18.06 -0.04
CA PRO A 944 27.18 18.48 -0.39
C PRO A 944 26.63 19.50 0.62
N GLN A 945 25.89 20.48 0.11
CA GLN A 945 25.09 21.39 0.91
C GLN A 945 23.72 20.77 1.15
N LEU A 946 23.52 20.29 2.38
CA LEU A 946 22.37 19.46 2.76
C LEU A 946 21.29 20.27 3.46
N VAL A 947 20.07 20.22 2.93
CA VAL A 947 18.85 20.77 3.53
C VAL A 947 17.93 19.62 3.95
N ASN A 948 17.18 19.75 5.04
CA ASN A 948 16.21 18.72 5.42
C ASN A 948 15.10 18.62 4.38
N MET A 949 14.67 17.40 4.03
CA MET A 949 13.62 17.17 3.03
C MET A 949 12.28 17.77 3.45
N THR A 950 11.93 17.73 4.74
CA THR A 950 10.69 18.33 5.26
C THR A 950 10.66 19.83 4.99
N ASP A 951 11.77 20.52 5.27
CA ASP A 951 11.88 21.97 5.07
C ASP A 951 11.97 22.34 3.57
N PHE A 952 12.68 21.53 2.79
CA PHE A 952 12.89 21.77 1.35
C PHE A 952 11.60 21.60 0.53
N VAL A 953 10.83 20.54 0.80
CA VAL A 953 9.55 20.30 0.10
C VAL A 953 8.47 21.23 0.64
N GLY A 954 8.45 21.46 1.95
CA GLY A 954 7.45 22.30 2.63
C GLY A 954 6.03 21.87 2.31
N ASP A 955 5.17 22.84 2.02
CA ASP A 955 3.75 22.62 1.69
C ASP A 955 3.49 22.38 0.19
N GLN A 956 4.53 22.23 -0.62
CA GLN A 956 4.36 22.03 -2.06
C GLN A 956 3.72 20.66 -2.36
N PRO A 957 2.83 20.56 -3.36
CA PRO A 957 2.22 19.29 -3.73
C PRO A 957 3.26 18.27 -4.18
N ALA A 958 3.23 17.08 -3.58
CA ALA A 958 4.14 15.99 -3.86
C ALA A 958 3.36 14.71 -4.18
N PHE A 959 3.63 14.12 -5.35
CA PHE A 959 3.13 12.79 -5.66
C PHE A 959 3.97 11.74 -4.93
N VAL A 960 3.43 11.20 -3.84
CA VAL A 960 4.10 10.15 -3.06
C VAL A 960 3.59 8.80 -3.53
N GLU A 961 4.48 7.94 -4.00
CA GLU A 961 4.11 6.58 -4.42
C GLU A 961 3.56 5.77 -3.25
N TRP A 962 2.60 4.88 -3.53
CA TRP A 962 1.83 4.18 -2.50
C TRP A 962 2.68 3.33 -1.54
N THR A 963 3.83 2.84 -2.01
CA THR A 963 4.78 2.04 -1.22
C THR A 963 5.52 2.89 -0.19
N ALA A 964 5.72 4.19 -0.44
CA ALA A 964 6.39 5.15 0.44
C ALA A 964 5.42 5.98 1.29
N ALA A 965 4.16 6.12 0.87
CA ALA A 965 3.23 7.11 1.41
C ALA A 965 3.03 7.12 2.93
N LEU A 966 3.01 5.96 3.60
CA LEU A 966 2.78 5.92 5.05
C LEU A 966 3.86 6.67 5.85
N VAL A 967 5.12 6.62 5.40
CA VAL A 967 6.25 7.19 6.15
C VAL A 967 6.51 8.65 5.84
N HIS A 968 5.68 9.27 5.00
CA HIS A 968 5.75 10.69 4.68
C HIS A 968 4.42 11.40 5.00
N PRO A 969 3.95 11.35 6.27
CA PRO A 969 2.60 11.79 6.64
C PRO A 969 2.34 13.30 6.45
N CYS A 970 3.38 14.13 6.38
CA CYS A 970 3.28 15.58 6.20
C CYS A 970 3.22 16.03 4.73
N LEU A 971 3.66 15.21 3.77
CA LEU A 971 3.70 15.62 2.38
C LEU A 971 2.28 15.79 1.84
N GLN A 972 2.00 16.94 1.23
CA GLN A 972 0.69 17.26 0.65
C GLN A 972 0.50 16.56 -0.69
N LEU A 973 -0.64 15.90 -0.88
CA LEU A 973 -0.95 15.22 -2.14
C LEU A 973 -1.42 16.24 -3.18
N PRO A 974 -1.10 16.07 -4.47
CA PRO A 974 -1.70 16.89 -5.50
C PRO A 974 -3.22 16.66 -5.53
N ARG A 975 -3.96 17.75 -5.60
CA ARG A 975 -5.43 17.71 -5.62
C ARG A 975 -5.93 17.18 -6.95
N VAL A 976 -7.01 16.42 -6.90
CA VAL A 976 -7.79 16.07 -8.08
C VAL A 976 -9.20 16.56 -7.84
N GLN A 977 -9.72 17.41 -8.73
CA GLN A 977 -11.05 18.00 -8.65
C GLN A 977 -11.65 18.06 -10.06
N HIS A 978 -12.95 17.80 -10.19
CA HIS A 978 -13.66 17.94 -11.47
C HIS A 978 -13.04 17.11 -12.61
N GLY A 979 -12.54 15.92 -12.28
CA GLY A 979 -11.82 15.02 -13.19
C GLY A 979 -10.43 15.49 -13.65
N VAL A 980 -9.88 16.58 -13.09
CA VAL A 980 -8.58 17.16 -13.45
C VAL A 980 -7.60 17.10 -12.27
N ALA A 981 -6.37 16.68 -12.53
CA ALA A 981 -5.29 16.59 -11.55
C ALA A 981 -4.40 17.84 -11.53
N GLU A 982 -4.01 18.27 -10.33
CA GLU A 982 -2.97 19.26 -10.09
C GLU A 982 -1.59 18.67 -10.40
N ILE A 983 -0.75 19.40 -11.15
CA ILE A 983 0.63 18.97 -11.40
C ILE A 983 1.45 19.11 -10.10
N PRO A 984 2.03 18.01 -9.58
CA PRO A 984 2.86 18.09 -8.39
C PRO A 984 4.20 18.77 -8.70
N LYS A 985 4.80 19.41 -7.68
CA LYS A 985 6.19 19.95 -7.74
C LYS A 985 7.24 18.88 -7.50
N PHE A 986 6.89 17.86 -6.73
CA PHE A 986 7.80 16.79 -6.34
C PHE A 986 7.18 15.41 -6.53
N ARG A 987 8.02 14.41 -6.71
CA ARG A 987 7.64 13.00 -6.64
C ARG A 987 8.54 12.28 -5.66
N VAL A 988 7.96 11.40 -4.84
CA VAL A 988 8.70 10.59 -3.87
C VAL A 988 8.47 9.12 -4.17
N ALA A 989 9.55 8.39 -4.44
CA ALA A 989 9.53 6.96 -4.69
C ALA A 989 10.23 6.19 -3.57
N ALA A 990 9.76 4.97 -3.30
CA ALA A 990 10.43 4.08 -2.35
C ALA A 990 11.76 3.55 -2.91
N GLY A 991 12.56 2.92 -2.04
CA GLY A 991 13.84 2.29 -2.42
C GLY A 991 13.68 1.14 -3.40
N ALA A 992 14.78 0.71 -4.02
CA ALA A 992 14.85 -0.26 -5.10
C ALA A 992 14.11 -1.58 -4.81
N GLU A 993 14.03 -2.01 -3.56
CA GLU A 993 13.30 -3.23 -3.15
C GLU A 993 11.82 -3.23 -3.56
N VAL A 994 11.17 -2.06 -3.59
CA VAL A 994 9.73 -1.92 -3.87
C VAL A 994 9.41 -0.80 -4.88
N ARG A 995 10.42 -0.21 -5.52
CA ARG A 995 10.26 0.87 -6.51
C ARG A 995 9.47 0.40 -7.72
N ASP A 996 9.86 -0.71 -8.34
CA ASP A 996 9.18 -1.26 -9.52
C ASP A 996 7.73 -1.65 -9.23
N ILE A 997 7.45 -2.10 -8.00
CA ILE A 997 6.10 -2.41 -7.52
C ILE A 997 5.25 -1.12 -7.44
N GLY A 998 5.83 -0.05 -6.91
CA GLY A 998 5.20 1.28 -6.85
C GLY A 998 4.88 1.82 -8.25
N GLN A 999 5.88 1.77 -9.12
CA GLN A 999 5.82 2.34 -10.46
C GLN A 999 4.90 1.56 -11.39
N GLY A 1000 5.03 0.23 -11.42
CA GLY A 1000 4.20 -0.64 -12.25
C GLY A 1000 2.73 -0.64 -11.83
N TRP A 1001 2.41 -0.37 -10.56
CA TRP A 1001 1.02 -0.26 -10.13
C TRP A 1001 0.34 1.01 -10.63
N SER A 1002 1.10 2.11 -10.68
CA SER A 1002 0.64 3.46 -11.06
C SER A 1002 0.85 3.78 -12.54
N SER A 1003 1.10 2.74 -13.34
CA SER A 1003 1.52 2.85 -14.73
C SER A 1003 0.41 3.35 -15.66
N PRO A 1004 0.76 3.91 -16.83
CA PRO A 1004 -0.20 4.39 -17.81
C PRO A 1004 -1.20 3.31 -18.28
N ASP A 1005 -0.72 2.10 -18.54
CA ASP A 1005 -1.50 0.96 -19.02
C ASP A 1005 -2.48 0.41 -17.97
N SER A 1006 -2.24 0.79 -16.73
CA SER A 1006 -3.09 0.49 -15.58
C SER A 1006 -4.08 1.60 -15.23
N GLY A 1007 -4.10 2.70 -16.00
CA GLY A 1007 -4.92 3.88 -15.71
C GLY A 1007 -4.43 4.67 -14.49
N GLY A 1008 -3.14 4.59 -14.15
CA GLY A 1008 -2.55 5.29 -13.01
C GLY A 1008 -2.00 6.70 -13.30
N PRO A 1009 -1.62 7.47 -12.28
CA PRO A 1009 -1.16 8.85 -12.43
C PRO A 1009 -0.02 9.09 -13.43
N PHE A 1010 0.83 8.08 -13.69
CA PHE A 1010 1.93 8.23 -14.65
C PHE A 1010 1.47 8.42 -16.09
N GLY A 1011 0.23 8.06 -16.42
CA GLY A 1011 -0.31 8.29 -17.77
C GLY A 1011 -0.42 9.77 -18.11
N TRP A 1012 -0.82 10.63 -17.17
CA TRP A 1012 -0.87 12.08 -17.39
C TRP A 1012 0.40 12.79 -16.90
N LEU A 1013 1.03 12.31 -15.82
CA LEU A 1013 2.20 12.95 -15.23
C LEU A 1013 3.41 12.89 -16.17
N ASN A 1014 3.70 11.74 -16.78
CA ASN A 1014 4.82 11.59 -17.71
C ASN A 1014 4.57 12.27 -19.07
N VAL A 1015 3.33 12.70 -19.34
CA VAL A 1015 2.98 13.38 -20.58
C VAL A 1015 3.06 14.90 -20.41
N ALA A 1016 2.58 15.40 -19.27
CA ALA A 1016 2.57 16.83 -18.97
C ALA A 1016 3.92 17.35 -18.41
N THR A 1017 4.77 16.45 -17.89
CA THR A 1017 6.00 16.81 -17.17
C THR A 1017 7.18 15.91 -17.51
N SER A 1018 8.38 16.39 -17.24
CA SER A 1018 9.59 15.59 -17.09
C SER A 1018 10.09 15.66 -15.64
N MET A 1019 11.02 14.78 -15.27
CA MET A 1019 11.49 14.68 -13.89
C MET A 1019 13.01 14.66 -13.81
N ARG A 1020 13.56 15.20 -12.73
CA ARG A 1020 15.00 15.09 -12.39
C ARG A 1020 15.17 14.56 -10.98
N GLU A 1021 16.05 13.58 -10.82
CA GLU A 1021 16.36 13.02 -9.51
C GLU A 1021 17.26 13.98 -8.72
N LEU A 1022 16.89 14.24 -7.46
CA LEU A 1022 17.70 15.06 -6.55
C LEU A 1022 18.57 14.13 -5.68
N PRO A 1023 19.87 14.44 -5.50
CA PRO A 1023 20.71 13.64 -4.61
C PRO A 1023 20.22 13.76 -3.17
N THR A 1024 19.95 12.61 -2.56
CA THR A 1024 19.42 12.54 -1.19
C THR A 1024 20.23 11.60 -0.29
N TYR A 1025 20.28 11.96 0.98
CA TYR A 1025 21.15 11.35 1.98
C TYR A 1025 20.37 11.07 3.25
N MET A 1026 20.41 9.82 3.71
CA MET A 1026 19.78 9.45 4.96
C MET A 1026 20.69 9.78 6.15
N LYS A 1027 20.12 10.45 7.15
CA LYS A 1027 20.78 10.82 8.39
C LYS A 1027 21.44 9.62 9.07
N ASN A 1028 22.75 9.73 9.34
CA ASN A 1028 23.57 8.71 10.00
C ASN A 1028 23.59 7.33 9.29
N ASN A 1029 23.16 7.27 8.02
CA ASN A 1029 23.20 6.05 7.21
C ASN A 1029 23.23 6.37 5.71
N ILE A 1030 24.26 7.08 5.26
CA ILE A 1030 24.37 7.64 3.90
C ILE A 1030 24.34 6.61 2.75
N HIS A 1031 24.56 5.33 3.07
CA HIS A 1031 24.55 4.20 2.12
C HIS A 1031 23.20 3.47 2.06
N ARG A 1032 22.22 3.86 2.88
CA ARG A 1032 20.88 3.27 2.83
C ARG A 1032 20.15 3.83 1.62
N ASP A 1033 19.78 2.95 0.71
CA ASP A 1033 18.72 3.23 -0.26
C ASP A 1033 17.38 3.32 0.49
N TRP A 1034 16.96 4.55 0.74
CA TRP A 1034 15.68 4.85 1.34
C TRP A 1034 14.59 4.99 0.28
N GLY A 1035 14.95 5.35 -0.95
CA GLY A 1035 14.06 5.90 -1.96
C GLY A 1035 14.72 7.02 -2.73
N SER A 1036 13.89 7.73 -3.50
CA SER A 1036 14.32 8.83 -4.37
C SER A 1036 13.34 9.99 -4.26
N LEU A 1037 13.87 11.21 -4.34
CA LEU A 1037 13.11 12.44 -4.47
C LEU A 1037 13.36 13.01 -5.87
N TYR A 1038 12.29 13.28 -6.60
CA TYR A 1038 12.34 13.90 -7.92
C TYR A 1038 11.72 15.30 -7.85
N ALA A 1039 12.35 16.26 -8.52
CA ALA A 1039 11.67 17.47 -8.93
C ALA A 1039 10.87 17.19 -10.21
N VAL A 1040 9.67 17.74 -10.29
CA VAL A 1040 8.75 17.57 -11.42
C VAL A 1040 8.70 18.90 -12.18
N ASP A 1041 9.11 18.87 -13.44
CA ASP A 1041 9.25 20.05 -14.29
C ASP A 1041 8.23 20.00 -15.44
N PRO A 1042 7.17 20.84 -15.44
CA PRO A 1042 6.21 20.91 -16.54
C PRO A 1042 6.87 21.23 -17.88
N TYR A 1043 6.38 20.67 -18.98
CA TYR A 1043 6.87 20.99 -20.32
C TYR A 1043 6.54 22.41 -20.78
N ASP A 1044 5.43 22.97 -20.28
CA ASP A 1044 5.03 24.36 -20.46
C ASP A 1044 4.80 24.96 -19.06
N ALA A 1045 5.78 25.71 -18.57
CA ALA A 1045 5.77 26.26 -17.21
C ALA A 1045 4.91 27.53 -17.08
N ASP A 1046 4.58 28.17 -18.20
CA ASP A 1046 3.81 29.42 -18.25
C ASP A 1046 2.31 29.16 -18.50
N ALA A 1047 1.92 27.91 -18.73
CA ALA A 1047 0.53 27.50 -18.87
C ALA A 1047 -0.31 27.84 -17.63
N VAL A 1048 -1.49 28.42 -17.84
CA VAL A 1048 -2.41 28.79 -16.76
C VAL A 1048 -3.12 27.54 -16.19
N PRO A 1049 -3.56 27.57 -14.92
CA PRO A 1049 -4.23 26.43 -14.30
C PRO A 1049 -5.57 26.09 -14.97
N ALA A 1050 -5.97 24.81 -14.95
CA ALA A 1050 -7.22 24.32 -15.57
C ALA A 1050 -8.48 25.12 -15.19
N GLN A 1051 -8.52 25.68 -13.98
CA GLN A 1051 -9.65 26.44 -13.45
C GLN A 1051 -10.01 27.66 -14.31
N THR A 1052 -9.06 28.21 -15.08
CA THR A 1052 -9.32 29.33 -16.00
C THR A 1052 -10.15 28.93 -17.21
N ALA A 1053 -10.16 27.64 -17.56
CA ALA A 1053 -10.91 27.07 -18.67
C ALA A 1053 -12.14 26.28 -18.22
N MET A 1054 -12.34 26.02 -16.92
CA MET A 1054 -13.42 25.18 -16.43
C MET A 1054 -14.77 25.90 -16.39
N ASP A 1055 -15.78 25.27 -16.97
CA ASP A 1055 -17.20 25.58 -16.77
C ASP A 1055 -17.88 24.37 -16.12
N VAL A 1056 -18.44 24.58 -14.91
CA VAL A 1056 -19.02 23.52 -14.08
C VAL A 1056 -20.49 23.80 -13.83
N HIS A 1057 -21.35 22.83 -14.17
CA HIS A 1057 -22.78 22.90 -13.90
C HIS A 1057 -23.32 21.58 -13.39
N THR A 1058 -24.38 21.64 -12.58
CA THR A 1058 -24.98 20.43 -11.97
C THR A 1058 -26.10 19.87 -12.85
N GLU A 1059 -26.08 18.55 -13.09
CA GLU A 1059 -27.14 17.79 -13.76
C GLU A 1059 -27.69 16.68 -12.85
N THR A 1060 -29.00 16.46 -12.85
CA THR A 1060 -29.62 15.36 -12.08
C THR A 1060 -29.94 14.18 -12.98
N HIS A 1061 -29.38 13.01 -12.66
CA HIS A 1061 -29.58 11.77 -13.43
C HIS A 1061 -30.02 10.60 -12.54
N TRP A 1062 -30.73 9.63 -13.12
CA TRP A 1062 -31.13 8.39 -12.44
C TRP A 1062 -29.98 7.39 -12.39
N GLY A 1063 -30.02 6.42 -11.47
CA GLY A 1063 -28.87 5.54 -11.19
C GLY A 1063 -28.48 4.52 -12.28
N ASN A 1064 -29.13 4.57 -13.45
CA ASN A 1064 -28.81 3.79 -14.65
C ASN A 1064 -28.24 4.68 -15.79
N TRP A 1065 -27.97 5.95 -15.53
CA TRP A 1065 -27.43 6.88 -16.52
C TRP A 1065 -25.95 6.62 -16.79
N THR A 1066 -25.54 6.71 -18.05
CA THR A 1066 -24.14 6.67 -18.49
C THR A 1066 -23.88 7.82 -19.48
N PRO A 1067 -22.77 8.57 -19.34
CA PRO A 1067 -22.44 9.66 -20.26
C PRO A 1067 -21.78 9.19 -21.56
N GLY A 1068 -21.36 7.93 -21.65
CA GLY A 1068 -20.63 7.40 -22.80
C GLY A 1068 -19.69 6.24 -22.45
N PRO A 1069 -18.90 5.77 -23.44
CA PRO A 1069 -17.97 4.66 -23.24
C PRO A 1069 -16.91 4.99 -22.18
N LEU A 1070 -16.35 3.93 -21.58
CA LEU A 1070 -15.33 4.04 -20.55
C LEU A 1070 -13.99 4.54 -21.14
N PRO A 1071 -13.13 5.15 -20.31
CA PRO A 1071 -11.75 5.45 -20.68
C PRO A 1071 -10.96 4.21 -21.10
N LYS A 1072 -9.94 4.42 -21.92
CA LYS A 1072 -9.01 3.37 -22.35
C LYS A 1072 -7.62 3.66 -21.83
N SER A 1073 -6.91 2.60 -21.46
CA SER A 1073 -5.52 2.74 -21.03
C SER A 1073 -4.59 3.04 -22.20
N LEU A 1074 -3.40 3.54 -21.88
CA LEU A 1074 -2.40 3.95 -22.85
C LEU A 1074 -1.09 3.23 -22.52
N GLN A 1075 -0.28 2.96 -23.54
CA GLN A 1075 1.09 2.49 -23.35
C GLN A 1075 2.03 3.63 -23.72
N LEU A 1076 2.94 3.97 -22.80
CA LEU A 1076 4.02 4.91 -23.05
C LEU A 1076 5.32 4.11 -23.23
N PRO A 1077 6.08 4.33 -24.32
CA PRO A 1077 7.31 3.58 -24.57
C PRO A 1077 8.46 4.11 -23.73
N GLY A 1078 9.22 3.24 -23.04
CA GLY A 1078 10.45 3.64 -22.36
C GLY A 1078 10.28 4.08 -20.90
N ASP A 1079 11.31 4.71 -20.36
CA ASP A 1079 11.43 5.09 -18.94
C ASP A 1079 10.71 6.42 -18.62
N VAL A 1080 10.78 6.86 -17.37
CA VAL A 1080 10.27 8.16 -16.93
C VAL A 1080 11.00 9.29 -17.71
N PRO A 1081 10.31 10.29 -18.26
CA PRO A 1081 10.96 11.38 -18.99
C PRO A 1081 11.94 12.15 -18.08
N SER A 1082 13.16 12.36 -18.55
CA SER A 1082 14.19 13.12 -17.81
C SER A 1082 14.17 14.60 -18.17
N SER A 1083 14.36 15.46 -17.16
CA SER A 1083 14.60 16.90 -17.35
C SER A 1083 16.09 17.26 -17.47
N ASP A 1084 17.03 16.33 -17.34
CA ASP A 1084 18.47 16.65 -17.22
C ASP A 1084 19.05 17.31 -18.49
N ASP A 1085 18.38 17.14 -19.63
CA ASP A 1085 18.77 17.71 -20.92
C ASP A 1085 18.05 19.03 -21.27
N ARG A 1086 17.15 19.50 -20.40
CA ARG A 1086 16.36 20.71 -20.60
C ARG A 1086 17.08 21.95 -20.07
N ASN A 1087 17.16 22.99 -20.91
CA ASN A 1087 17.82 24.27 -20.56
C ASN A 1087 16.85 25.31 -19.96
N ASP A 1088 15.54 25.07 -20.05
CA ASP A 1088 14.48 25.92 -19.52
C ASP A 1088 14.18 25.66 -18.03
N VAL A 1089 14.71 24.57 -17.47
CA VAL A 1089 14.52 24.18 -16.08
C VAL A 1089 15.38 25.03 -15.16
N LYS A 1090 14.74 25.79 -14.27
CA LYS A 1090 15.44 26.60 -13.27
C LYS A 1090 15.94 25.72 -12.11
N GLY A 1091 17.20 25.94 -11.71
CA GLY A 1091 17.76 25.34 -10.50
C GLY A 1091 17.05 25.86 -9.24
N PHE A 1092 17.14 25.10 -8.15
CA PHE A 1092 16.71 25.59 -6.85
C PHE A 1092 17.75 26.58 -6.33
N GLU A 1093 17.31 27.74 -5.84
CA GLU A 1093 18.21 28.70 -5.19
C GLU A 1093 18.86 28.05 -3.96
N ALA A 1094 20.15 28.33 -3.75
CA ALA A 1094 20.81 27.92 -2.53
C ALA A 1094 20.15 28.63 -1.35
N PRO A 1095 19.91 27.96 -0.21
CA PRO A 1095 19.46 28.65 0.99
C PRO A 1095 20.46 29.78 1.29
N GLU A 1096 19.98 31.01 1.46
CA GLU A 1096 20.83 32.08 1.99
C GLU A 1096 21.46 31.55 3.29
N GLU A 1097 22.78 31.61 3.39
CA GLU A 1097 23.48 31.32 4.64
C GLU A 1097 22.97 32.33 5.68
N GLY A 1098 21.94 31.94 6.43
CA GLY A 1098 21.46 32.70 7.57
C GLY A 1098 22.62 32.83 8.55
N GLY A 1099 23.20 34.03 8.60
CA GLY A 1099 24.26 34.35 9.54
C GLY A 1099 23.81 34.03 10.95
N GLN A 1100 24.46 33.05 11.57
CA GLN A 1100 24.66 32.99 13.01
C GLN A 1100 26.12 33.24 13.31
#